data_AF-A0A0L9VL22-F1
#
_entry.id   AF-A0A0L9VL22-F1
#
_cell.length_a   1.000
_cell.length_b   1.000
_cell.length_c   1.000
_cell.angle_alpha   90.00
_cell.angle_beta   90.00
_cell.angle_gamma   90.00
#
_symmetry.space_group_name_H-M   'P 1'
#
loop_
_entity.id
_entity.type
_entity.pdbx_description
1 polymer ?
#
loop_
_entity_poly.entity_id
_entity_poly.type
_entity_poly.pdbx_seq_one_letter_code
_entity_poly.pdbx_strand_id
1 'polypeptide(L)'
;MNSLSKNLTGRTPWTGSDPCAWKGVSCANSSVVGISLSGFSLNSSDFLPLVCKIETLEILDVSNNRLTSIHDGFITECGKIKGLKLLSFSNNNLGVLPTFHGFDALESLDMSFNAMRGNIVLEIDGLVSLKILNLSLNVFSGSLPTKLGRSMVLEHLLLSNNSFEGKIPDELLSYENLTWIDLKNNRLSHSIPTNIGKLSKLETLILSNNDLTGEIPTSLANITKLSRFAANQNNFTGSIPSGITKYLTSLDLSYNTLSGAIPEDFLSPQQLQVVDLTNNTLNGSLPTKVSPNLFRLRFGSNQLSGNIPSDAFVEVQNLTYLELDNNIFTGSIPPKLGSCRDLTLLNLARNRLSGVLPREIANLTNLHVLQLQLNNLSGSIPTQIGQLHKLLTLNLSRNSLTGPIPSEISSLSGLNFLYLQGNYLSGTIPTSIGKFDHLLELQLGENHLSGVIPSMPLSLQVTLNLSSNHFNGSIPSSFGTLSSLEILDLSNNNFSGKIPYDLTNMPALTRLILSNNPLSGEIPKFNHDVYVEHNGTNLKDNTAQDNPTIKTAGSKSVISVGVAILIAIVAAIFLVGFVTLLILSVSRHYYRVNDEHSQSTEVRQHPQVMQSNLLTPNGIHRSNIDFSKAMEAVAETSNVTLKTRFSTYYKAVMPSGSIYYVKKLNWFDKVFQGGSHDKFVKELEVLAKLNNSNVMTPLAYVLSTDTAYILYEFISNGSLFDVLHGSMDLTLDWASRYSIAVGVAQGLSFLHGFASSPILLLDLSSKSIMLKSLKEPLVGDIEHYKVIDPSKSTGNFSAVAGSVGYIPPEYAYTMTVTMAGNVYSFGVILLELLTGKPAVTEGTELVKWVWRNSTNQDYILDFNISRTSQAVRNQMLAILEIARVCVGTSPESRPKMKSVLRMLLNAR
;
A
#
# COMPACT_ATOMS: atom_id res chain seq x y z
N MET A 1 -31.67 31.47 -25.10
CA MET A 1 -30.42 31.88 -24.42
C MET A 1 -30.64 32.82 -23.23
N ASN A 2 -31.25 33.99 -23.36
CA ASN A 2 -31.47 34.90 -22.20
C ASN A 2 -32.32 34.30 -21.07
N SER A 3 -33.36 33.53 -21.39
CA SER A 3 -34.16 32.81 -20.38
C SER A 3 -33.41 31.64 -19.73
N LEU A 4 -32.43 31.06 -20.42
CA LEU A 4 -31.56 30.01 -19.89
C LEU A 4 -30.56 30.60 -18.90
N SER A 5 -29.91 31.71 -19.28
CA SER A 5 -29.01 32.48 -18.40
C SER A 5 -29.66 32.84 -17.06
N LYS A 6 -30.92 33.32 -17.09
CA LYS A 6 -31.66 33.69 -15.86
C LYS A 6 -32.00 32.53 -14.93
N ASN A 7 -32.10 31.30 -15.45
CA ASN A 7 -32.48 30.11 -14.68
C ASN A 7 -31.26 29.33 -14.14
N LEU A 8 -30.05 29.68 -14.55
CA LEU A 8 -28.83 29.09 -14.00
C LEU A 8 -28.43 29.86 -12.73
N THR A 9 -28.77 29.32 -11.56
CA THR A 9 -28.49 29.95 -10.26
C THR A 9 -27.01 29.79 -9.88
N GLY A 10 -26.22 30.83 -10.13
CA GLY A 10 -24.84 30.96 -9.62
C GLY A 10 -23.77 31.09 -10.71
N ARG A 11 -23.04 32.21 -10.70
CA ARG A 11 -21.74 32.44 -11.39
C ARG A 11 -21.61 31.98 -12.86
N THR A 12 -22.65 32.01 -13.68
CA THR A 12 -22.46 31.92 -15.14
C THR A 12 -22.00 33.30 -15.66
N PRO A 13 -20.83 33.43 -16.31
CA PRO A 13 -20.35 34.71 -16.84
C PRO A 13 -21.01 35.01 -18.20
N TRP A 14 -22.29 34.64 -18.36
CA TRP A 14 -23.03 34.85 -19.60
C TRP A 14 -23.54 36.29 -19.63
N THR A 15 -22.63 37.21 -19.93
CA THR A 15 -22.89 38.64 -20.11
C THR A 15 -22.60 39.02 -21.57
N GLY A 16 -23.41 39.93 -22.15
CA GLY A 16 -23.31 40.33 -23.55
C GLY A 16 -24.40 39.73 -24.45
N SER A 17 -24.58 40.32 -25.64
CA SER A 17 -25.65 39.97 -26.58
C SER A 17 -25.35 38.78 -27.49
N ASP A 18 -24.08 38.39 -27.64
CA ASP A 18 -23.64 37.27 -28.47
C ASP A 18 -23.44 36.00 -27.63
N PRO A 19 -24.32 34.98 -27.75
CA PRO A 19 -24.19 33.72 -27.02
C PRO A 19 -22.96 32.90 -27.42
N CYS A 20 -22.40 33.12 -28.62
CA CYS A 20 -21.23 32.37 -29.09
C CYS A 20 -19.94 32.78 -28.38
N ALA A 21 -19.93 33.93 -27.70
CA ALA A 21 -18.83 34.37 -26.84
C ALA A 21 -18.94 33.84 -25.39
N TRP A 22 -20.03 33.16 -25.06
CA TRP A 22 -20.28 32.70 -23.69
C TRP A 22 -19.42 31.49 -23.34
N LYS A 23 -18.85 31.48 -22.14
CA LYS A 23 -18.09 30.33 -21.64
C LYS A 23 -18.97 29.07 -21.65
N GLY A 24 -18.46 28.02 -22.29
CA GLY A 24 -19.16 26.73 -22.39
C GLY A 24 -20.19 26.66 -23.52
N VAL A 25 -20.28 27.68 -24.39
CA VAL A 25 -21.15 27.63 -25.58
C VAL A 25 -20.27 27.49 -26.82
N SER A 26 -20.65 26.58 -27.71
CA SER A 26 -20.03 26.43 -29.04
C SER A 26 -21.06 26.72 -30.13
N CYS A 27 -20.60 27.35 -31.21
CA CYS A 27 -21.43 27.74 -32.34
C CYS A 27 -20.86 27.27 -33.68
N ALA A 28 -21.75 26.95 -34.63
CA ALA A 28 -21.44 26.75 -36.03
C ALA A 28 -22.34 27.66 -36.87
N ASN A 29 -21.78 28.39 -37.82
CA ASN A 29 -22.50 29.37 -38.65
C ASN A 29 -23.40 30.32 -37.82
N SER A 30 -22.85 30.86 -36.73
CA SER A 30 -23.55 31.74 -35.77
C SER A 30 -24.76 31.13 -35.04
N SER A 31 -24.98 29.81 -35.17
CA SER A 31 -25.99 29.07 -34.42
C SER A 31 -25.34 28.27 -33.29
N VAL A 32 -25.96 28.23 -32.11
CA VAL A 32 -25.47 27.45 -30.96
C VAL A 32 -25.61 25.96 -31.24
N VAL A 33 -24.51 25.24 -31.25
CA VAL A 33 -24.47 23.78 -31.49
C VAL A 33 -24.02 22.99 -30.26
N GLY A 34 -23.45 23.63 -29.25
CA GLY A 34 -23.06 22.91 -28.04
C GLY A 34 -23.12 23.76 -26.78
N ILE A 35 -23.48 23.11 -25.68
CA ILE A 35 -23.51 23.67 -24.34
C ILE A 35 -22.79 22.72 -23.39
N SER A 36 -21.69 23.18 -22.81
CA SER A 36 -21.00 22.54 -21.69
C SER A 36 -21.09 23.43 -20.45
N LEU A 37 -21.82 22.94 -19.46
CA LEU A 37 -21.96 23.50 -18.12
C LEU A 37 -21.20 22.64 -17.10
N SER A 38 -20.10 22.01 -17.52
CA SER A 38 -19.33 21.13 -16.67
C SER A 38 -18.65 21.88 -15.52
N GLY A 39 -18.83 21.42 -14.27
CA GLY A 39 -18.18 22.04 -13.10
C GLY A 39 -18.83 23.32 -12.59
N PHE A 40 -20.05 23.64 -13.03
CA PHE A 40 -20.76 24.88 -12.65
C PHE A 40 -21.46 24.80 -11.29
N SER A 41 -21.38 23.66 -10.59
CA SER A 41 -22.05 23.41 -9.31
C SER A 41 -23.58 23.47 -9.38
N LEU A 42 -24.16 23.10 -10.53
CA LEU A 42 -25.61 23.05 -10.74
C LEU A 42 -26.25 21.95 -9.88
N ASN A 43 -27.37 22.26 -9.22
CA ASN A 43 -28.08 21.33 -8.31
C ASN A 43 -29.51 21.01 -8.74
N SER A 44 -30.06 21.71 -9.74
CA SER A 44 -31.38 21.46 -10.32
C SER A 44 -31.26 21.25 -11.83
N SER A 45 -32.08 20.35 -12.37
CA SER A 45 -32.20 20.06 -13.80
C SER A 45 -33.34 20.82 -14.49
N ASP A 46 -34.02 21.75 -13.80
CA ASP A 46 -35.17 22.51 -14.32
C ASP A 46 -34.84 23.39 -15.55
N PHE A 47 -33.56 23.68 -15.75
CA PHE A 47 -33.09 24.44 -16.91
C PHE A 47 -33.00 23.57 -18.18
N LEU A 48 -32.93 22.24 -18.05
CA LEU A 48 -32.72 21.33 -19.18
C LEU A 48 -33.81 21.46 -20.26
N PRO A 49 -35.12 21.53 -19.95
CA PRO A 49 -36.14 21.77 -20.98
C PRO A 49 -35.97 23.10 -21.73
N LEU A 50 -35.33 24.11 -21.12
CA LEU A 50 -35.03 25.38 -21.79
C LEU A 50 -33.84 25.26 -22.74
N VAL A 51 -32.86 24.40 -22.42
CA VAL A 51 -31.76 24.05 -23.33
C VAL A 51 -32.31 23.37 -24.57
N CYS A 52 -33.32 22.51 -24.40
CA CYS A 52 -33.96 21.78 -25.49
C CYS A 52 -34.69 22.66 -26.53
N LYS A 53 -34.83 23.98 -26.28
CA LYS A 53 -35.39 24.93 -27.27
C LYS A 53 -34.38 25.36 -28.34
N ILE A 54 -33.13 24.93 -28.23
CA ILE A 54 -32.08 25.20 -29.20
C ILE A 54 -32.09 24.06 -30.22
N GLU A 55 -32.84 24.23 -31.31
CA GLU A 55 -33.06 23.18 -32.31
C GLU A 55 -31.78 22.72 -33.04
N THR A 56 -30.75 23.56 -33.03
CA THR A 56 -29.43 23.31 -33.62
C THR A 56 -28.45 22.61 -32.68
N LEU A 57 -28.88 22.24 -31.46
CA LEU A 57 -28.00 21.65 -30.45
C LEU A 57 -27.54 20.24 -30.83
N GLU A 58 -26.22 20.04 -30.88
CA GLU A 58 -25.56 18.77 -31.12
C GLU A 58 -24.90 18.18 -29.87
N ILE A 59 -24.48 19.02 -28.92
CA ILE A 59 -23.72 18.62 -27.74
C ILE A 59 -24.34 19.23 -26.48
N LEU A 60 -24.62 18.40 -25.49
CA LEU A 60 -24.95 18.86 -24.14
C LEU A 60 -24.13 18.11 -23.10
N ASP A 61 -23.32 18.87 -22.37
CA ASP A 61 -22.48 18.37 -21.28
C ASP A 61 -22.82 19.13 -20.00
N VAL A 62 -23.37 18.41 -19.02
CA VAL A 62 -23.69 18.91 -17.68
C VAL A 62 -22.93 18.13 -16.61
N SER A 63 -21.77 17.58 -16.96
CA SER A 63 -20.93 16.78 -16.06
C SER A 63 -20.37 17.56 -14.87
N ASN A 64 -19.81 16.87 -13.87
CA ASN A 64 -19.15 17.49 -12.70
C ASN A 64 -20.04 18.52 -11.96
N ASN A 65 -21.31 18.18 -11.79
CA ASN A 65 -22.31 19.00 -11.10
C ASN A 65 -22.91 18.22 -9.92
N ARG A 66 -24.10 18.61 -9.43
CA ARG A 66 -24.80 18.01 -8.29
C ARG A 66 -26.26 17.69 -8.64
N LEU A 67 -26.53 17.37 -9.91
CA LEU A 67 -27.88 17.05 -10.37
C LEU A 67 -28.33 15.73 -9.75
N THR A 68 -29.55 15.68 -9.21
CA THR A 68 -30.10 14.49 -8.53
C THR A 68 -31.12 13.73 -9.38
N SER A 69 -31.70 14.39 -10.40
CA SER A 69 -32.65 13.80 -11.34
C SER A 69 -32.54 14.46 -12.72
N ILE A 70 -33.02 13.77 -13.74
CA ILE A 70 -33.26 14.32 -15.07
C ILE A 70 -34.77 14.57 -15.18
N HIS A 71 -35.16 15.83 -15.33
CA HIS A 71 -36.57 16.22 -15.42
C HIS A 71 -37.24 15.61 -16.67
N ASP A 72 -38.44 15.04 -16.58
CA ASP A 72 -39.12 14.37 -17.72
C ASP A 72 -39.31 15.26 -18.96
N GLY A 73 -39.52 16.56 -18.72
CA GLY A 73 -39.54 17.58 -19.76
C GLY A 73 -38.27 17.64 -20.61
N PHE A 74 -37.10 17.26 -20.08
CA PHE A 74 -35.86 17.14 -20.86
C PHE A 74 -35.98 16.01 -21.87
N ILE A 75 -36.41 14.81 -21.43
CA ILE A 75 -36.55 13.65 -22.32
C ILE A 75 -37.54 13.98 -23.45
N THR A 76 -38.66 14.62 -23.10
CA THR A 76 -39.71 14.97 -24.07
C THR A 76 -39.28 16.05 -25.06
N GLU A 77 -38.61 17.11 -24.60
CA GLU A 77 -38.26 18.24 -25.47
C GLU A 77 -36.94 18.00 -26.23
N CYS A 78 -35.89 17.52 -25.57
CA CYS A 78 -34.61 17.26 -26.24
C CYS A 78 -34.70 16.04 -27.17
N GLY A 79 -35.59 15.08 -26.89
CA GLY A 79 -35.87 13.97 -27.80
C GLY A 79 -36.48 14.40 -29.15
N LYS A 80 -36.91 15.66 -29.30
CA LYS A 80 -37.33 16.21 -30.60
C LYS A 80 -36.15 16.71 -31.44
N ILE A 81 -34.99 16.98 -30.83
CA ILE A 81 -33.81 17.53 -31.49
C ILE A 81 -33.12 16.41 -32.26
N LYS A 82 -33.31 16.39 -33.59
CA LYS A 82 -32.70 15.37 -34.46
C LYS A 82 -31.20 15.54 -34.68
N GLY A 83 -30.61 16.65 -34.23
CA GLY A 83 -29.16 16.91 -34.32
C GLY A 83 -28.35 16.52 -33.09
N LEU A 84 -28.99 16.15 -31.96
CA LEU A 84 -28.31 15.96 -30.67
C LEU A 84 -27.52 14.63 -30.64
N LYS A 85 -26.19 14.73 -30.65
CA LYS A 85 -25.25 13.61 -30.79
C LYS A 85 -24.56 13.21 -29.49
N LEU A 86 -24.31 14.15 -28.58
CA LEU A 86 -23.58 13.87 -27.33
C LEU A 86 -24.35 14.38 -26.12
N LEU A 87 -24.57 13.47 -25.17
CA LEU A 87 -25.07 13.76 -23.83
C LEU A 87 -24.06 13.30 -22.78
N SER A 88 -23.66 14.22 -21.90
CA SER A 88 -22.88 13.88 -20.71
C SER A 88 -23.54 14.42 -19.45
N PHE A 89 -23.84 13.50 -18.54
CA PHE A 89 -24.30 13.75 -17.18
C PHE A 89 -23.33 13.16 -16.15
N SER A 90 -22.08 12.90 -16.54
CA SER A 90 -21.13 12.22 -15.65
C SER A 90 -20.75 13.03 -14.42
N ASN A 91 -20.38 12.36 -13.33
CA ASN A 91 -20.01 13.00 -12.05
C ASN A 91 -21.11 13.95 -11.52
N ASN A 92 -22.28 13.37 -11.27
CA ASN A 92 -23.47 13.99 -10.67
C ASN A 92 -24.02 13.06 -9.57
N ASN A 93 -25.24 13.33 -9.07
CA ASN A 93 -25.91 12.55 -8.02
C ASN A 93 -27.19 11.86 -8.53
N LEU A 94 -27.22 11.46 -9.80
CA LEU A 94 -28.40 10.88 -10.44
C LEU A 94 -28.69 9.46 -9.92
N GLY A 95 -29.97 9.16 -9.65
CA GLY A 95 -30.36 7.91 -8.99
C GLY A 95 -30.98 6.82 -9.89
N VAL A 96 -31.59 7.16 -11.02
CA VAL A 96 -32.23 6.18 -11.93
C VAL A 96 -31.92 6.58 -13.37
N LEU A 97 -31.65 5.59 -14.23
CA LEU A 97 -31.47 5.80 -15.66
C LEU A 97 -32.84 6.03 -16.33
N PRO A 98 -33.10 7.18 -16.95
CA PRO A 98 -34.35 7.41 -17.66
C PRO A 98 -34.38 6.64 -18.99
N THR A 99 -35.58 6.43 -19.52
CA THR A 99 -35.73 5.89 -20.88
C THR A 99 -35.56 7.00 -21.91
N PHE A 100 -34.56 6.88 -22.77
CA PHE A 100 -34.26 7.88 -23.79
C PHE A 100 -35.09 7.67 -25.07
N HIS A 101 -36.32 8.20 -25.07
CA HIS A 101 -37.18 8.18 -26.24
C HIS A 101 -36.92 9.38 -27.18
N GLY A 102 -36.82 9.13 -28.49
CA GLY A 102 -36.69 10.18 -29.53
C GLY A 102 -35.26 10.64 -29.85
N PHE A 103 -34.28 10.21 -29.06
CA PHE A 103 -32.84 10.51 -29.22
C PHE A 103 -32.17 9.66 -30.32
N ASP A 104 -32.79 9.58 -31.50
CA ASP A 104 -32.38 8.67 -32.57
C ASP A 104 -30.97 8.96 -33.11
N ALA A 105 -30.52 10.21 -33.02
CA ALA A 105 -29.22 10.69 -33.50
C ALA A 105 -28.11 10.65 -32.43
N LEU A 106 -28.41 10.22 -31.21
CA LEU A 106 -27.46 10.24 -30.11
C LEU A 106 -26.35 9.20 -30.34
N GLU A 107 -25.12 9.67 -30.46
CA GLU A 107 -23.92 8.86 -30.70
C GLU A 107 -23.16 8.55 -29.40
N SER A 108 -23.22 9.43 -28.40
CA SER A 108 -22.50 9.25 -27.14
C SER A 108 -23.37 9.59 -25.94
N LEU A 109 -23.47 8.65 -25.00
CA LEU A 109 -24.14 8.82 -23.72
C LEU A 109 -23.16 8.50 -22.58
N ASP A 110 -22.78 9.52 -21.82
CA ASP A 110 -21.96 9.39 -20.61
C ASP A 110 -22.79 9.70 -19.37
N MET A 111 -23.04 8.66 -18.57
CA MET A 111 -23.77 8.70 -17.30
C MET A 111 -22.87 8.23 -16.14
N SER A 112 -21.56 8.17 -16.35
CA SER A 112 -20.61 7.61 -15.37
C SER A 112 -20.47 8.45 -14.09
N PHE A 113 -19.90 7.89 -13.02
CA PHE A 113 -19.73 8.58 -11.72
C PHE A 113 -21.04 9.16 -11.19
N ASN A 114 -22.07 8.33 -11.04
CA ASN A 114 -23.36 8.71 -10.47
C ASN A 114 -23.77 7.66 -9.40
N ALA A 115 -25.01 7.74 -8.92
CA ALA A 115 -25.59 6.76 -8.01
C ALA A 115 -26.75 5.98 -8.68
N MET A 116 -26.65 5.74 -10.00
CA MET A 116 -27.74 5.12 -10.76
C MET A 116 -27.87 3.63 -10.46
N ARG A 117 -29.04 3.24 -9.95
CA ARG A 117 -29.38 1.87 -9.53
C ARG A 117 -30.40 1.21 -10.44
N GLY A 118 -30.54 -0.09 -10.27
CA GLY A 118 -31.51 -0.92 -10.97
C GLY A 118 -30.88 -1.75 -12.08
N ASN A 119 -31.73 -2.52 -12.76
CA ASN A 119 -31.34 -3.33 -13.90
C ASN A 119 -31.63 -2.53 -15.18
N ILE A 120 -30.77 -2.69 -16.19
CA ILE A 120 -30.94 -2.03 -17.48
C ILE A 120 -31.57 -3.03 -18.45
N VAL A 121 -32.76 -2.73 -18.95
CA VAL A 121 -33.54 -3.63 -19.80
C VAL A 121 -33.92 -2.97 -21.13
N LEU A 122 -34.55 -1.79 -21.10
CA LEU A 122 -35.08 -1.11 -22.30
C LEU A 122 -34.77 0.39 -22.34
N GLU A 123 -34.17 0.94 -21.28
CA GLU A 123 -33.94 2.36 -21.06
C GLU A 123 -33.15 3.01 -22.22
N ILE A 124 -32.27 2.24 -22.85
CA ILE A 124 -31.38 2.66 -23.93
C ILE A 124 -31.64 1.93 -25.26
N ASP A 125 -32.67 1.08 -25.34
CA ASP A 125 -33.00 0.32 -26.56
C ASP A 125 -33.29 1.24 -27.77
N GLY A 126 -33.86 2.41 -27.50
CA GLY A 126 -34.22 3.41 -28.52
C GLY A 126 -33.03 4.18 -29.12
N LEU A 127 -31.82 4.06 -28.57
CA LEU A 127 -30.66 4.84 -28.99
C LEU A 127 -29.97 4.21 -30.20
N VAL A 128 -30.61 4.30 -31.36
CA VAL A 128 -30.18 3.56 -32.56
C VAL A 128 -28.83 4.00 -33.13
N SER A 129 -28.40 5.25 -32.92
CA SER A 129 -27.10 5.74 -33.41
C SER A 129 -25.96 5.62 -32.38
N LEU A 130 -26.20 4.97 -31.24
CA LEU A 130 -25.28 4.99 -30.10
C LEU A 130 -23.98 4.24 -30.41
N LYS A 131 -22.86 4.98 -30.37
CA LYS A 131 -21.49 4.47 -30.50
C LYS A 131 -20.80 4.32 -29.16
N ILE A 132 -21.02 5.24 -28.22
CA ILE A 132 -20.35 5.24 -26.92
C ILE A 132 -21.40 5.21 -25.81
N LEU A 133 -21.33 4.18 -24.98
CA LEU A 133 -22.09 4.07 -23.74
C LEU A 133 -21.14 3.97 -22.56
N ASN A 134 -21.16 4.98 -21.69
CA ASN A 134 -20.42 4.95 -20.44
C ASN A 134 -21.34 5.05 -19.23
N LEU A 135 -21.46 3.95 -18.51
CA LEU A 135 -22.22 3.82 -17.27
C LEU A 135 -21.32 3.46 -16.09
N SER A 136 -20.00 3.63 -16.23
CA SER A 136 -19.02 3.23 -15.22
C SER A 136 -19.19 3.98 -13.89
N LEU A 137 -18.73 3.39 -12.78
CA LEU A 137 -18.78 4.01 -11.45
C LEU A 137 -20.20 4.44 -11.07
N ASN A 138 -21.11 3.50 -11.20
CA ASN A 138 -22.49 3.59 -10.78
C ASN A 138 -22.78 2.36 -9.92
N VAL A 139 -24.06 2.09 -9.77
CA VAL A 139 -24.58 1.11 -8.84
C VAL A 139 -25.61 0.23 -9.57
N PHE A 140 -25.40 -0.01 -10.86
CA PHE A 140 -26.29 -0.90 -11.61
C PHE A 140 -26.11 -2.35 -11.15
N SER A 141 -27.22 -3.11 -11.17
CA SER A 141 -27.29 -4.51 -10.74
C SER A 141 -27.90 -5.40 -11.82
N GLY A 142 -28.00 -6.69 -11.55
CA GLY A 142 -28.57 -7.67 -12.47
C GLY A 142 -27.62 -8.01 -13.62
N SER A 143 -28.16 -8.63 -14.67
CA SER A 143 -27.37 -9.05 -15.83
C SER A 143 -26.90 -7.86 -16.66
N LEU A 144 -25.81 -8.05 -17.40
CA LEU A 144 -25.39 -7.07 -18.41
C LEU A 144 -26.51 -6.78 -19.42
N PRO A 145 -26.75 -5.50 -19.76
CA PRO A 145 -27.76 -5.14 -20.75
C PRO A 145 -27.40 -5.64 -22.15
N THR A 146 -28.36 -6.29 -22.80
CA THR A 146 -28.20 -6.84 -24.17
C THR A 146 -28.86 -5.99 -25.26
N LYS A 147 -29.76 -5.08 -24.86
CA LYS A 147 -30.49 -4.15 -25.75
C LYS A 147 -29.90 -2.74 -25.65
N LEU A 148 -28.76 -2.53 -26.32
CA LEU A 148 -27.90 -1.34 -26.21
C LEU A 148 -28.08 -0.36 -27.37
N GLY A 149 -29.28 -0.34 -27.96
CA GLY A 149 -29.59 0.40 -29.19
C GLY A 149 -29.86 -0.56 -30.34
N ARG A 150 -30.97 -0.33 -31.06
CA ARG A 150 -31.39 -1.24 -32.15
C ARG A 150 -30.44 -1.29 -33.34
N SER A 151 -29.61 -0.26 -33.55
CA SER A 151 -28.64 -0.29 -34.63
C SER A 151 -27.28 -0.68 -34.04
N MET A 152 -26.71 -1.74 -34.60
CA MET A 152 -25.52 -2.46 -34.13
C MET A 152 -24.22 -1.66 -34.35
N VAL A 153 -24.26 -0.34 -34.11
CA VAL A 153 -23.18 0.60 -34.37
C VAL A 153 -22.31 0.90 -33.15
N LEU A 154 -22.61 0.28 -32.00
CA LEU A 154 -21.89 0.49 -30.74
C LEU A 154 -20.39 0.15 -30.87
N GLU A 155 -19.54 1.09 -30.44
CA GLU A 155 -18.08 1.02 -30.49
C GLU A 155 -17.49 0.87 -29.08
N HIS A 156 -17.97 1.62 -28.09
CA HIS A 156 -17.47 1.59 -26.71
C HIS A 156 -18.57 1.21 -25.73
N LEU A 157 -18.31 0.18 -24.93
CA LEU A 157 -19.17 -0.28 -23.83
C LEU A 157 -18.38 -0.24 -22.52
N LEU A 158 -18.62 0.80 -21.72
CA LEU A 158 -17.90 1.06 -20.47
C LEU A 158 -18.84 0.94 -19.27
N LEU A 159 -18.78 -0.20 -18.59
CA LEU A 159 -19.68 -0.57 -17.48
C LEU A 159 -18.92 -0.88 -16.18
N SER A 160 -17.66 -0.42 -16.08
CA SER A 160 -16.78 -0.72 -14.95
C SER A 160 -17.30 -0.22 -13.60
N ASN A 161 -16.87 -0.85 -12.51
CA ASN A 161 -17.18 -0.45 -11.13
C ASN A 161 -18.70 -0.30 -10.91
N ASN A 162 -19.43 -1.39 -11.12
CA ASN A 162 -20.86 -1.52 -10.85
C ASN A 162 -21.10 -2.82 -10.03
N SER A 163 -22.34 -3.28 -9.96
CA SER A 163 -22.73 -4.56 -9.35
C SER A 163 -23.40 -5.51 -10.35
N PHE A 164 -23.01 -5.44 -11.64
CA PHE A 164 -23.53 -6.39 -12.64
C PHE A 164 -23.10 -7.81 -12.29
N GLU A 165 -24.00 -8.77 -12.47
CA GLU A 165 -23.82 -10.17 -12.12
C GLU A 165 -24.23 -11.11 -13.27
N GLY A 166 -23.99 -12.41 -13.08
CA GLY A 166 -24.27 -13.43 -14.10
C GLY A 166 -23.20 -13.50 -15.19
N LYS A 167 -23.54 -14.16 -16.30
CA LYS A 167 -22.60 -14.39 -17.43
C LYS A 167 -22.44 -13.14 -18.30
N ILE A 168 -21.34 -13.08 -19.05
CA ILE A 168 -21.24 -12.20 -20.21
C ILE A 168 -22.14 -12.78 -21.33
N PRO A 169 -23.21 -12.07 -21.76
CA PRO A 169 -24.17 -12.62 -22.72
C PRO A 169 -23.61 -12.71 -24.14
N ASP A 170 -23.96 -13.79 -24.85
CA ASP A 170 -23.56 -14.00 -26.25
C ASP A 170 -24.16 -12.95 -27.19
N GLU A 171 -25.27 -12.33 -26.78
CA GLU A 171 -25.92 -11.22 -27.48
C GLU A 171 -25.00 -10.00 -27.63
N LEU A 172 -24.05 -9.79 -26.71
CA LEU A 172 -23.06 -8.71 -26.86
C LEU A 172 -22.17 -8.90 -28.08
N LEU A 173 -22.02 -10.15 -28.56
CA LEU A 173 -21.25 -10.46 -29.76
C LEU A 173 -21.92 -10.00 -31.06
N SER A 174 -23.18 -9.53 -31.00
CA SER A 174 -23.88 -8.95 -32.15
C SER A 174 -23.47 -7.50 -32.45
N TYR A 175 -22.83 -6.82 -31.50
CA TYR A 175 -22.30 -5.47 -31.68
C TYR A 175 -20.88 -5.52 -32.27
N GLU A 176 -20.77 -5.94 -33.53
CA GLU A 176 -19.48 -6.18 -34.22
C GLU A 176 -18.61 -4.92 -34.40
N ASN A 177 -19.17 -3.74 -34.15
CA ASN A 177 -18.45 -2.47 -34.16
C ASN A 177 -17.64 -2.20 -32.88
N LEU A 178 -17.80 -3.00 -31.83
CA LEU A 178 -17.12 -2.81 -30.56
C LEU A 178 -15.59 -2.79 -30.72
N THR A 179 -14.97 -1.71 -30.26
CA THR A 179 -13.52 -1.50 -30.15
C THR A 179 -13.08 -1.50 -28.68
N TRP A 180 -13.95 -1.13 -27.74
CA TRP A 180 -13.62 -1.09 -26.30
C TRP A 180 -14.73 -1.69 -25.46
N ILE A 181 -14.38 -2.74 -24.69
CA ILE A 181 -15.22 -3.29 -23.62
C ILE A 181 -14.50 -3.17 -22.27
N ASP A 182 -15.08 -2.42 -21.32
CA ASP A 182 -14.61 -2.34 -19.93
C ASP A 182 -15.71 -2.78 -18.95
N LEU A 183 -15.53 -3.95 -18.36
CA LEU A 183 -16.44 -4.58 -17.40
C LEU A 183 -15.76 -4.81 -16.04
N LYS A 184 -14.60 -4.19 -15.77
CA LYS A 184 -13.83 -4.43 -14.54
C LYS A 184 -14.64 -4.11 -13.27
N ASN A 185 -14.26 -4.71 -12.15
CA ASN A 185 -14.87 -4.46 -10.83
C ASN A 185 -16.40 -4.61 -10.85
N ASN A 186 -16.88 -5.79 -11.24
CA ASN A 186 -18.29 -6.19 -11.15
C ASN A 186 -18.36 -7.54 -10.40
N ARG A 187 -19.49 -8.25 -10.50
CA ARG A 187 -19.71 -9.60 -9.95
C ARG A 187 -20.02 -10.60 -11.08
N LEU A 188 -19.43 -10.37 -12.26
CA LEU A 188 -19.64 -11.23 -13.41
C LEU A 188 -19.03 -12.59 -13.15
N SER A 189 -19.72 -13.64 -13.56
CA SER A 189 -19.33 -15.02 -13.32
C SER A 189 -19.42 -15.84 -14.61
N HIS A 190 -19.13 -17.14 -14.53
CA HIS A 190 -19.06 -18.04 -15.69
C HIS A 190 -17.95 -17.65 -16.68
N SER A 191 -17.92 -18.31 -17.83
CA SER A 191 -16.87 -18.16 -18.82
C SER A 191 -17.09 -17.00 -19.79
N ILE A 192 -15.99 -16.54 -20.40
CA ILE A 192 -16.04 -15.65 -21.56
C ILE A 192 -16.71 -16.41 -22.73
N PRO A 193 -17.62 -15.78 -23.49
CA PRO A 193 -18.22 -16.37 -24.68
C PRO A 193 -17.17 -16.93 -25.64
N THR A 194 -17.34 -18.20 -26.05
CA THR A 194 -16.35 -18.91 -26.89
C THR A 194 -16.17 -18.29 -28.27
N ASN A 195 -17.18 -17.58 -28.78
CA ASN A 195 -17.16 -16.89 -30.07
C ASN A 195 -16.79 -15.40 -29.98
N ILE A 196 -16.16 -14.95 -28.89
CA ILE A 196 -15.72 -13.56 -28.70
C ILE A 196 -14.85 -13.04 -29.86
N GLY A 197 -14.14 -13.94 -30.56
CA GLY A 197 -13.38 -13.64 -31.78
C GLY A 197 -14.19 -13.01 -32.94
N LYS A 198 -15.53 -13.02 -32.89
CA LYS A 198 -16.38 -12.29 -33.86
C LYS A 198 -16.20 -10.78 -33.79
N LEU A 199 -15.82 -10.24 -32.64
CA LEU A 199 -15.58 -8.82 -32.44
C LEU A 199 -14.25 -8.39 -33.08
N SER A 200 -14.15 -8.47 -34.40
CA SER A 200 -12.91 -8.29 -35.17
C SER A 200 -12.28 -6.90 -35.05
N LYS A 201 -13.06 -5.90 -34.62
CA LYS A 201 -12.62 -4.53 -34.39
C LYS A 201 -12.17 -4.26 -32.94
N LEU A 202 -12.32 -5.23 -32.03
CA LEU A 202 -12.03 -5.04 -30.61
C LEU A 202 -10.54 -4.75 -30.40
N GLU A 203 -10.25 -3.63 -29.73
CA GLU A 203 -8.91 -3.13 -29.43
C GLU A 203 -8.56 -3.30 -27.95
N THR A 204 -9.54 -3.12 -27.07
CA THR A 204 -9.39 -3.20 -25.62
C THR A 204 -10.48 -4.04 -24.98
N LEU A 205 -10.07 -5.04 -24.20
CA LEU A 205 -10.95 -5.90 -23.39
C LEU A 205 -10.48 -5.91 -21.93
N ILE A 206 -11.30 -5.38 -21.02
CA ILE A 206 -10.99 -5.32 -19.59
C ILE A 206 -12.09 -6.02 -18.79
N LEU A 207 -11.71 -7.10 -18.11
CA LEU A 207 -12.57 -7.99 -17.33
C LEU A 207 -12.09 -8.17 -15.88
N SER A 208 -11.08 -7.39 -15.47
CA SER A 208 -10.39 -7.53 -14.18
C SER A 208 -11.32 -7.44 -12.96
N ASN A 209 -10.98 -8.17 -11.88
CA ASN A 209 -11.70 -8.16 -10.60
C ASN A 209 -13.19 -8.47 -10.75
N ASN A 210 -13.47 -9.71 -11.13
CA ASN A 210 -14.80 -10.34 -11.24
C ASN A 210 -14.72 -11.78 -10.70
N ASP A 211 -15.80 -12.54 -10.82
CA ASP A 211 -15.91 -13.95 -10.44
C ASP A 211 -15.91 -14.89 -11.68
N LEU A 212 -15.29 -14.47 -12.79
CA LEU A 212 -15.30 -15.22 -14.06
C LEU A 212 -14.52 -16.54 -13.91
N THR A 213 -15.01 -17.59 -14.56
CA THR A 213 -14.49 -18.96 -14.48
C THR A 213 -14.26 -19.58 -15.86
N GLY A 214 -13.78 -20.82 -15.90
CA GLY A 214 -13.57 -21.55 -17.15
C GLY A 214 -12.28 -21.12 -17.87
N GLU A 215 -12.11 -21.59 -19.10
CA GLU A 215 -10.90 -21.35 -19.88
C GLU A 215 -10.96 -20.02 -20.63
N ILE A 216 -9.78 -19.46 -20.94
CA ILE A 216 -9.66 -18.30 -21.84
C ILE A 216 -9.95 -18.79 -23.28
N PRO A 217 -10.94 -18.21 -23.99
CA PRO A 217 -11.28 -18.68 -25.34
C PRO A 217 -10.14 -18.50 -26.35
N THR A 218 -9.86 -19.54 -27.11
CA THR A 218 -8.85 -19.52 -28.19
C THR A 218 -9.21 -18.53 -29.30
N SER A 219 -10.50 -18.22 -29.49
CA SER A 219 -10.97 -17.28 -30.51
C SER A 219 -10.52 -15.84 -30.28
N LEU A 220 -10.06 -15.47 -29.07
CA LEU A 220 -9.45 -14.16 -28.81
C LEU A 220 -8.20 -13.93 -29.68
N ALA A 221 -7.46 -14.98 -30.02
CA ALA A 221 -6.30 -14.89 -30.90
C ALA A 221 -6.65 -14.47 -32.35
N ASN A 222 -7.92 -14.57 -32.75
CA ASN A 222 -8.41 -14.16 -34.06
C ASN A 222 -8.66 -12.64 -34.16
N ILE A 223 -8.69 -11.93 -33.03
CA ILE A 223 -8.99 -10.49 -32.99
C ILE A 223 -7.73 -9.70 -33.33
N THR A 224 -7.58 -9.35 -34.61
CA THR A 224 -6.37 -8.72 -35.15
C THR A 224 -6.05 -7.32 -34.62
N LYS A 225 -7.05 -6.62 -34.08
CA LYS A 225 -6.89 -5.29 -33.50
C LYS A 225 -6.67 -5.28 -31.99
N LEU A 226 -6.80 -6.44 -31.33
CA LEU A 226 -6.76 -6.49 -29.87
C LEU A 226 -5.36 -6.14 -29.39
N SER A 227 -5.24 -4.97 -28.77
CA SER A 227 -3.99 -4.43 -28.24
C SER A 227 -3.86 -4.64 -26.74
N ARG A 228 -4.98 -4.59 -26.01
CA ARG A 228 -4.99 -4.71 -24.56
C ARG A 228 -6.02 -5.72 -24.09
N PHE A 229 -5.56 -6.70 -23.33
CA PHE A 229 -6.41 -7.67 -22.64
C PHE A 229 -6.02 -7.75 -21.15
N ALA A 230 -6.97 -7.44 -20.27
CA ALA A 230 -6.78 -7.54 -18.83
C ALA A 230 -7.93 -8.34 -18.22
N ALA A 231 -7.61 -9.43 -17.53
CA ALA A 231 -8.56 -10.33 -16.89
C ALA A 231 -8.06 -10.86 -15.54
N ASN A 232 -7.18 -10.09 -14.89
CA ASN A 232 -6.61 -10.42 -13.60
C ASN A 232 -7.64 -10.40 -12.46
N GLN A 233 -7.32 -11.07 -11.35
CA GLN A 233 -8.22 -11.19 -10.18
C GLN A 233 -9.58 -11.79 -10.58
N ASN A 234 -9.54 -12.99 -11.16
CA ASN A 234 -10.71 -13.80 -11.50
C ASN A 234 -10.42 -15.25 -11.06
N ASN A 235 -11.25 -16.19 -11.51
CA ASN A 235 -11.06 -17.61 -11.26
C ASN A 235 -10.94 -18.41 -12.58
N PHE A 236 -10.26 -17.84 -13.58
CA PHE A 236 -9.99 -18.52 -14.85
C PHE A 236 -9.08 -19.73 -14.64
N THR A 237 -9.45 -20.84 -15.28
CA THR A 237 -8.77 -22.14 -15.23
C THR A 237 -8.22 -22.52 -16.61
N GLY A 238 -7.62 -23.71 -16.72
CA GLY A 238 -7.11 -24.23 -18.00
C GLY A 238 -5.79 -23.59 -18.43
N SER A 239 -5.39 -23.88 -19.67
CA SER A 239 -4.13 -23.40 -20.24
C SER A 239 -4.25 -22.06 -20.96
N ILE A 240 -3.16 -21.31 -21.02
CA ILE A 240 -3.07 -20.10 -21.84
C ILE A 240 -3.15 -20.50 -23.34
N PRO A 241 -4.09 -19.93 -24.12
CA PRO A 241 -4.18 -20.22 -25.56
C PRO A 241 -2.94 -19.77 -26.33
N SER A 242 -2.47 -20.60 -27.27
CA SER A 242 -1.42 -20.19 -28.23
C SER A 242 -1.93 -19.07 -29.15
N GLY A 243 -1.04 -18.17 -29.56
CA GLY A 243 -1.37 -17.01 -30.39
C GLY A 243 -2.11 -15.87 -29.67
N ILE A 244 -2.44 -15.99 -28.38
CA ILE A 244 -3.21 -14.96 -27.66
C ILE A 244 -2.52 -13.59 -27.63
N THR A 245 -1.19 -13.57 -27.62
CA THR A 245 -0.38 -12.34 -27.61
C THR A 245 -0.07 -11.79 -29.00
N LYS A 246 -0.47 -12.49 -30.07
CA LYS A 246 -0.07 -12.18 -31.46
C LYS A 246 -0.29 -10.72 -31.85
N TYR A 247 -1.35 -10.09 -31.34
CA TYR A 247 -1.71 -8.69 -31.62
C TYR A 247 -1.57 -7.76 -30.39
N LEU A 248 -1.35 -8.32 -29.19
CA LEU A 248 -1.35 -7.58 -27.93
C LEU A 248 -0.08 -6.76 -27.72
N THR A 249 -0.25 -5.56 -27.17
CA THR A 249 0.81 -4.76 -26.53
C THR A 249 0.84 -5.00 -25.01
N SER A 250 -0.32 -5.26 -24.40
CA SER A 250 -0.46 -5.46 -22.96
C SER A 250 -1.38 -6.64 -22.64
N LEU A 251 -0.88 -7.54 -21.80
CA LEU A 251 -1.63 -8.67 -21.27
C LEU A 251 -1.49 -8.77 -19.75
N ASP A 252 -2.60 -8.84 -19.03
CA ASP A 252 -2.62 -9.11 -17.59
C ASP A 252 -3.64 -10.21 -17.25
N LEU A 253 -3.13 -11.36 -16.83
CA LEU A 253 -3.90 -12.54 -16.39
C LEU A 253 -3.53 -12.93 -14.95
N SER A 254 -2.90 -12.03 -14.20
CA SER A 254 -2.44 -12.29 -12.84
C SER A 254 -3.59 -12.63 -11.88
N TYR A 255 -3.30 -13.32 -10.77
CA TYR A 255 -4.28 -13.70 -9.75
C TYR A 255 -5.49 -14.46 -10.33
N ASN A 256 -5.19 -15.60 -10.97
CA ASN A 256 -6.16 -16.56 -11.48
C ASN A 256 -5.73 -17.98 -11.07
N THR A 257 -6.40 -19.01 -11.62
CA THR A 257 -6.05 -20.42 -11.42
C THR A 257 -5.60 -21.09 -12.73
N LEU A 258 -4.99 -20.31 -13.64
CA LEU A 258 -4.46 -20.79 -14.91
C LEU A 258 -3.35 -21.83 -14.66
N SER A 259 -3.27 -22.83 -15.53
CA SER A 259 -2.40 -23.99 -15.38
C SER A 259 -1.76 -24.36 -16.72
N GLY A 260 -0.90 -25.39 -16.74
CA GLY A 260 -0.21 -25.81 -17.95
C GLY A 260 0.95 -24.89 -18.36
N ALA A 261 1.56 -25.22 -19.49
CA ALA A 261 2.75 -24.53 -19.98
C ALA A 261 2.41 -23.20 -20.66
N ILE A 262 3.33 -22.23 -20.54
CA ILE A 262 3.28 -21.00 -21.34
C ILE A 262 3.63 -21.37 -22.80
N PRO A 263 2.80 -21.01 -23.80
CA PRO A 263 3.10 -21.31 -25.20
C PRO A 263 4.43 -20.71 -25.67
N GLU A 264 5.18 -21.41 -26.50
CA GLU A 264 6.52 -20.96 -26.95
C GLU A 264 6.47 -19.66 -27.78
N ASP A 265 5.36 -19.41 -28.47
CA ASP A 265 5.14 -18.19 -29.24
C ASP A 265 4.72 -17.00 -28.37
N PHE A 266 4.39 -17.22 -27.10
CA PHE A 266 3.68 -16.26 -26.24
C PHE A 266 4.42 -14.94 -26.02
N LEU A 267 5.75 -14.96 -25.87
CA LEU A 267 6.55 -13.75 -25.66
C LEU A 267 7.17 -13.19 -26.94
N SER A 268 7.03 -13.88 -28.07
CA SER A 268 7.67 -13.52 -29.35
C SER A 268 7.11 -12.30 -30.12
N PRO A 269 5.84 -11.86 -29.95
CA PRO A 269 5.29 -10.76 -30.76
C PRO A 269 6.01 -9.43 -30.53
N GLN A 270 6.45 -8.77 -31.60
CA GLN A 270 7.33 -7.60 -31.52
C GLN A 270 6.71 -6.40 -30.82
N GLN A 271 5.39 -6.23 -30.86
CA GLN A 271 4.69 -5.10 -30.24
C GLN A 271 4.38 -5.31 -28.76
N LEU A 272 4.65 -6.51 -28.22
CA LEU A 272 4.34 -6.85 -26.83
C LEU A 272 5.27 -6.06 -25.89
N GLN A 273 4.68 -5.37 -24.92
CA GLN A 273 5.36 -4.44 -24.01
C GLN A 273 5.20 -4.84 -22.54
N VAL A 274 4.00 -5.29 -22.15
CA VAL A 274 3.66 -5.64 -20.77
C VAL A 274 3.01 -7.01 -20.72
N VAL A 275 3.55 -7.87 -19.86
CA VAL A 275 2.92 -9.15 -19.51
C VAL A 275 2.98 -9.39 -18.01
N ASP A 276 1.83 -9.71 -17.43
CA ASP A 276 1.69 -10.11 -16.04
C ASP A 276 0.89 -11.42 -15.93
N LEU A 277 1.53 -12.47 -15.43
CA LEU A 277 0.94 -13.79 -15.15
C LEU A 277 1.09 -14.17 -13.67
N THR A 278 1.45 -13.20 -12.82
CA THR A 278 1.76 -13.44 -11.41
C THR A 278 0.62 -14.16 -10.69
N ASN A 279 0.96 -15.07 -9.79
CA ASN A 279 0.00 -15.75 -8.92
C ASN A 279 -1.04 -16.58 -9.69
N ASN A 280 -0.55 -17.63 -10.34
CA ASN A 280 -1.31 -18.67 -11.04
C ASN A 280 -0.70 -20.05 -10.71
N THR A 281 -1.09 -21.10 -11.44
CA THR A 281 -0.56 -22.47 -11.31
C THR A 281 0.19 -22.94 -12.57
N LEU A 282 0.75 -22.00 -13.34
CA LEU A 282 1.45 -22.28 -14.60
C LEU A 282 2.71 -23.11 -14.36
N ASN A 283 3.02 -24.02 -15.28
CA ASN A 283 4.18 -24.91 -15.22
C ASN A 283 4.97 -24.90 -16.54
N GLY A 284 5.90 -25.84 -16.73
CA GLY A 284 6.76 -25.87 -17.92
C GLY A 284 7.87 -24.82 -17.87
N SER A 285 8.53 -24.57 -19.00
CA SER A 285 9.66 -23.63 -19.12
C SER A 285 9.25 -22.26 -19.61
N LEU A 286 10.13 -21.26 -19.43
CA LEU A 286 9.98 -19.96 -20.07
C LEU A 286 10.16 -20.07 -21.59
N PRO A 287 9.39 -19.32 -22.39
CA PRO A 287 9.61 -19.20 -23.83
C PRO A 287 11.02 -18.68 -24.17
N THR A 288 11.63 -19.24 -25.20
CA THR A 288 13.02 -18.90 -25.60
C THR A 288 13.13 -17.63 -26.42
N LYS A 289 12.01 -17.15 -26.99
CA LYS A 289 11.93 -15.90 -27.76
C LYS A 289 11.13 -14.87 -26.99
N VAL A 290 11.71 -13.68 -26.82
CA VAL A 290 11.09 -12.57 -26.10
C VAL A 290 11.10 -11.33 -26.98
N SER A 291 10.00 -10.59 -26.94
CA SER A 291 9.81 -9.34 -27.67
C SER A 291 10.90 -8.33 -27.30
N PRO A 292 11.56 -7.69 -28.28
CA PRO A 292 12.57 -6.67 -28.00
C PRO A 292 11.98 -5.40 -27.36
N ASN A 293 10.68 -5.15 -27.53
CA ASN A 293 9.98 -4.00 -26.96
C ASN A 293 9.41 -4.24 -25.56
N LEU A 294 9.61 -5.44 -25.01
CA LEU A 294 9.10 -5.78 -23.68
C LEU A 294 9.81 -4.93 -22.61
N PHE A 295 9.04 -4.15 -21.84
CA PHE A 295 9.59 -3.37 -20.73
C PHE A 295 9.22 -3.93 -19.36
N ARG A 296 8.15 -4.73 -19.26
CA ARG A 296 7.72 -5.37 -18.01
C ARG A 296 7.29 -6.82 -18.22
N LEU A 297 7.93 -7.72 -17.47
CA LEU A 297 7.63 -9.15 -17.44
C LEU A 297 7.50 -9.63 -16.00
N ARG A 298 6.32 -10.10 -15.61
CA ARG A 298 6.05 -10.56 -14.24
C ARG A 298 5.35 -11.91 -14.21
N PHE A 299 6.07 -12.96 -13.87
CA PHE A 299 5.58 -14.34 -13.78
C PHE A 299 5.75 -14.94 -12.38
N GLY A 300 5.86 -14.10 -11.36
CA GLY A 300 6.10 -14.55 -9.98
C GLY A 300 4.98 -15.45 -9.44
N SER A 301 5.28 -16.25 -8.42
CA SER A 301 4.31 -17.11 -7.72
C SER A 301 3.55 -18.06 -8.67
N ASN A 302 4.30 -18.95 -9.33
CA ASN A 302 3.80 -20.00 -10.21
C ASN A 302 4.58 -21.32 -9.95
N GLN A 303 4.45 -22.30 -10.84
CA GLN A 303 5.19 -23.57 -10.83
C GLN A 303 6.11 -23.70 -12.05
N LEU A 304 6.60 -22.57 -12.60
CA LEU A 304 7.48 -22.55 -13.77
C LEU A 304 8.84 -23.15 -13.42
N SER A 305 9.41 -23.88 -14.37
CA SER A 305 10.53 -24.81 -14.20
C SER A 305 11.54 -24.70 -15.34
N GLY A 306 12.60 -25.51 -15.30
CA GLY A 306 13.66 -25.47 -16.30
C GLY A 306 14.57 -24.25 -16.13
N ASN A 307 15.41 -24.00 -17.13
CA ASN A 307 16.40 -22.93 -17.06
C ASN A 307 15.82 -21.62 -17.59
N ILE A 308 16.29 -20.49 -17.05
CA ILE A 308 16.04 -19.18 -17.65
C ILE A 308 16.77 -19.13 -19.00
N PRO A 309 16.09 -18.88 -20.14
CA PRO A 309 16.68 -18.98 -21.46
C PRO A 309 17.68 -17.86 -21.72
N SER A 310 18.95 -18.21 -21.91
CA SER A 310 20.05 -17.25 -22.03
C SER A 310 19.92 -16.33 -23.25
N ASP A 311 19.53 -16.89 -24.39
CA ASP A 311 19.47 -16.14 -25.66
C ASP A 311 18.24 -15.23 -25.75
N ALA A 312 17.22 -15.47 -24.93
CA ALA A 312 15.96 -14.73 -24.94
C ALA A 312 16.13 -13.23 -24.62
N PHE A 313 17.13 -12.88 -23.81
CA PHE A 313 17.29 -11.53 -23.27
C PHE A 313 18.35 -10.68 -24.00
N VAL A 314 18.97 -11.20 -25.06
CA VAL A 314 20.03 -10.49 -25.80
C VAL A 314 19.49 -9.24 -26.50
N GLU A 315 18.28 -9.34 -27.06
CA GLU A 315 17.66 -8.28 -27.87
C GLU A 315 16.66 -7.42 -27.07
N VAL A 316 16.42 -7.73 -25.79
CA VAL A 316 15.39 -7.09 -24.96
C VAL A 316 15.99 -5.93 -24.15
N GLN A 317 16.35 -4.86 -24.85
CA GLN A 317 17.07 -3.73 -24.24
C GLN A 317 16.15 -2.84 -23.40
N ASN A 318 14.86 -2.77 -23.73
CA ASN A 318 13.87 -1.93 -23.03
C ASN A 318 13.37 -2.55 -21.71
N LEU A 319 13.80 -3.78 -21.36
CA LEU A 319 13.32 -4.47 -20.17
C LEU A 319 13.72 -3.70 -18.91
N THR A 320 12.73 -3.19 -18.19
CA THR A 320 12.90 -2.40 -16.98
C THR A 320 12.58 -3.21 -15.72
N TYR A 321 11.58 -4.11 -15.81
CA TYR A 321 11.10 -4.93 -14.70
C TYR A 321 11.07 -6.41 -15.09
N LEU A 322 11.83 -7.23 -14.37
CA LEU A 322 11.81 -8.69 -14.49
C LEU A 322 11.57 -9.35 -13.14
N GLU A 323 10.40 -9.96 -12.99
CA GLU A 323 10.01 -10.72 -11.80
C GLU A 323 9.66 -12.16 -12.18
N LEU A 324 10.48 -13.10 -11.69
CA LEU A 324 10.34 -14.54 -11.88
C LEU A 324 10.37 -15.28 -10.52
N ASP A 325 10.12 -14.57 -9.43
CA ASP A 325 10.26 -15.09 -8.07
C ASP A 325 9.20 -16.14 -7.72
N ASN A 326 9.48 -16.92 -6.67
CA ASN A 326 8.55 -17.92 -6.13
C ASN A 326 8.06 -18.90 -7.22
N ASN A 327 9.02 -19.54 -7.89
CA ASN A 327 8.84 -20.56 -8.91
C ASN A 327 9.78 -21.75 -8.62
N ILE A 328 9.95 -22.66 -9.56
CA ILE A 328 10.88 -23.81 -9.45
C ILE A 328 11.95 -23.79 -10.55
N PHE A 329 12.38 -22.60 -11.01
CA PHE A 329 13.45 -22.46 -12.00
C PHE A 329 14.77 -23.06 -11.52
N THR A 330 15.48 -23.73 -12.41
CA THR A 330 16.75 -24.42 -12.18
C THR A 330 17.87 -23.83 -13.05
N GLY A 331 19.07 -24.40 -12.96
CA GLY A 331 20.23 -23.95 -13.75
C GLY A 331 20.79 -22.62 -13.24
N SER A 332 21.71 -22.03 -14.01
CA SER A 332 22.37 -20.77 -13.64
C SER A 332 21.62 -19.54 -14.10
N ILE A 333 21.82 -18.42 -13.39
CA ILE A 333 21.44 -17.09 -13.87
C ILE A 333 22.20 -16.82 -15.18
N PRO A 334 21.53 -16.58 -16.31
CA PRO A 334 22.22 -16.40 -17.58
C PRO A 334 23.06 -15.11 -17.62
N PRO A 335 24.36 -15.18 -17.97
CA PRO A 335 25.20 -13.99 -18.11
C PRO A 335 24.63 -12.95 -19.10
N LYS A 336 23.93 -13.43 -20.14
CA LYS A 336 23.31 -12.60 -21.17
C LYS A 336 22.19 -11.69 -20.65
N LEU A 337 21.64 -11.92 -19.45
CA LEU A 337 20.75 -10.97 -18.78
C LEU A 337 21.40 -9.60 -18.58
N GLY A 338 22.73 -9.54 -18.48
CA GLY A 338 23.48 -8.27 -18.43
C GLY A 338 23.34 -7.39 -19.68
N SER A 339 22.65 -7.85 -20.73
CA SER A 339 22.34 -7.05 -21.93
C SER A 339 21.14 -6.11 -21.72
N CYS A 340 20.27 -6.38 -20.75
CA CYS A 340 19.08 -5.58 -20.43
C CYS A 340 19.44 -4.31 -19.63
N ARG A 341 20.14 -3.36 -20.24
CA ARG A 341 20.75 -2.21 -19.52
C ARG A 341 19.76 -1.26 -18.85
N ASP A 342 18.49 -1.27 -19.26
CA ASP A 342 17.44 -0.44 -18.66
C ASP A 342 16.77 -1.10 -17.45
N LEU A 343 17.21 -2.29 -17.04
CA LEU A 343 16.65 -3.01 -15.91
C LEU A 343 16.85 -2.22 -14.61
N THR A 344 15.76 -1.93 -13.92
CA THR A 344 15.74 -1.25 -12.62
C THR A 344 15.41 -2.21 -11.47
N LEU A 345 14.67 -3.28 -11.76
CA LEU A 345 14.31 -4.33 -10.81
C LEU A 345 14.53 -5.71 -11.42
N LEU A 346 15.32 -6.52 -10.72
CA LEU A 346 15.52 -7.95 -10.97
C LEU A 346 15.13 -8.75 -9.73
N ASN A 347 14.07 -9.54 -9.83
CA ASN A 347 13.65 -10.44 -8.76
C ASN A 347 13.58 -11.89 -9.28
N LEU A 348 14.52 -12.71 -8.82
CA LEU A 348 14.59 -14.16 -9.09
C LEU A 348 14.52 -14.98 -7.79
N ALA A 349 14.08 -14.37 -6.69
CA ALA A 349 14.08 -14.99 -5.37
C ALA A 349 13.18 -16.24 -5.30
N ARG A 350 13.40 -17.10 -4.31
CA ARG A 350 12.56 -18.27 -4.02
C ARG A 350 12.42 -19.19 -5.25
N ASN A 351 13.55 -19.62 -5.79
CA ASN A 351 13.65 -20.57 -6.90
C ASN A 351 14.66 -21.68 -6.54
N ARG A 352 15.07 -22.49 -7.52
CA ARG A 352 16.12 -23.51 -7.40
C ARG A 352 17.33 -23.17 -8.29
N LEU A 353 17.59 -21.88 -8.51
CA LEU A 353 18.70 -21.42 -9.34
C LEU A 353 20.02 -21.78 -8.67
N SER A 354 21.01 -22.20 -9.46
CA SER A 354 22.27 -22.77 -9.00
C SER A 354 23.47 -22.20 -9.76
N GLY A 355 24.68 -22.64 -9.44
CA GLY A 355 25.89 -22.10 -10.07
C GLY A 355 26.23 -20.69 -9.59
N VAL A 356 27.17 -20.05 -10.28
CA VAL A 356 27.75 -18.77 -9.81
C VAL A 356 26.88 -17.57 -10.18
N LEU A 357 26.97 -16.50 -9.37
CA LEU A 357 26.45 -15.18 -9.73
C LEU A 357 27.30 -14.61 -10.89
N PRO A 358 26.77 -14.45 -12.12
CA PRO A 358 27.56 -14.01 -13.25
C PRO A 358 28.05 -12.57 -13.07
N ARG A 359 29.32 -12.31 -13.42
CA ARG A 359 29.91 -10.96 -13.35
C ARG A 359 29.18 -9.97 -14.26
N GLU A 360 28.57 -10.45 -15.34
CA GLU A 360 27.83 -9.66 -16.32
C GLU A 360 26.58 -9.00 -15.72
N ILE A 361 26.10 -9.44 -14.54
CA ILE A 361 25.02 -8.75 -13.82
C ILE A 361 25.40 -7.30 -13.48
N ALA A 362 26.70 -7.01 -13.36
CA ALA A 362 27.24 -5.68 -13.14
C ALA A 362 27.01 -4.71 -14.31
N ASN A 363 26.70 -5.23 -15.51
CA ASN A 363 26.37 -4.40 -16.67
C ASN A 363 24.99 -3.71 -16.53
N LEU A 364 24.17 -4.14 -15.56
CA LEU A 364 22.85 -3.57 -15.27
C LEU A 364 22.97 -2.26 -14.48
N THR A 365 23.66 -1.26 -15.02
CA THR A 365 24.03 -0.04 -14.28
C THR A 365 22.84 0.83 -13.83
N ASN A 366 21.63 0.56 -14.34
CA ASN A 366 20.39 1.20 -13.91
C ASN A 366 19.65 0.46 -12.78
N LEU A 367 20.20 -0.66 -12.30
CA LEU A 367 19.55 -1.52 -11.32
C LEU A 367 19.48 -0.85 -9.95
N HIS A 368 18.27 -0.80 -9.38
CA HIS A 368 18.00 -0.30 -8.03
C HIS A 368 17.73 -1.45 -7.06
N VAL A 369 17.08 -2.52 -7.53
CA VAL A 369 16.72 -3.67 -6.70
C VAL A 369 17.21 -4.96 -7.33
N LEU A 370 18.03 -5.70 -6.58
CA LEU A 370 18.47 -7.05 -6.92
C LEU A 370 18.08 -8.03 -5.80
N GLN A 371 17.17 -8.94 -6.12
CA GLN A 371 16.64 -9.95 -5.19
C GLN A 371 16.87 -11.36 -5.74
N LEU A 372 17.75 -12.11 -5.07
CA LEU A 372 18.15 -13.47 -5.44
C LEU A 372 18.05 -14.45 -4.26
N GLN A 373 17.44 -14.05 -3.15
CA GLN A 373 17.40 -14.86 -1.93
C GLN A 373 16.64 -16.17 -2.11
N LEU A 374 16.91 -17.16 -1.25
CA LEU A 374 16.25 -18.47 -1.25
C LEU A 374 16.42 -19.17 -2.62
N ASN A 375 17.68 -19.39 -3.00
CA ASN A 375 18.11 -20.16 -4.16
C ASN A 375 19.26 -21.10 -3.77
N ASN A 376 19.90 -21.74 -4.74
CA ASN A 376 21.07 -22.62 -4.58
C ASN A 376 22.34 -22.02 -5.23
N LEU A 377 22.45 -20.69 -5.31
CA LEU A 377 23.60 -20.02 -5.92
C LEU A 377 24.88 -20.32 -5.13
N SER A 378 25.99 -20.53 -5.82
CA SER A 378 27.28 -20.94 -5.25
C SER A 378 28.44 -20.12 -5.79
N GLY A 379 29.68 -20.44 -5.38
CA GLY A 379 30.86 -19.65 -5.71
C GLY A 379 30.90 -18.30 -5.00
N SER A 380 31.83 -17.43 -5.40
CA SER A 380 32.04 -16.13 -4.76
C SER A 380 31.16 -15.03 -5.34
N ILE A 381 30.86 -14.02 -4.52
CA ILE A 381 30.28 -12.76 -4.98
C ILE A 381 31.32 -12.07 -5.90
N PRO A 382 31.01 -11.77 -7.17
CA PRO A 382 31.96 -11.16 -8.10
C PRO A 382 32.30 -9.73 -7.69
N THR A 383 33.57 -9.33 -7.81
CA THR A 383 34.02 -7.97 -7.47
C THR A 383 33.34 -6.89 -8.33
N GLN A 384 32.93 -7.25 -9.55
CA GLN A 384 32.21 -6.37 -10.47
C GLN A 384 30.86 -5.89 -9.91
N ILE A 385 30.30 -6.55 -8.88
CA ILE A 385 29.05 -6.11 -8.25
C ILE A 385 29.11 -4.63 -7.85
N GLY A 386 30.29 -4.12 -7.46
CA GLY A 386 30.52 -2.71 -7.10
C GLY A 386 30.26 -1.68 -8.20
N GLN A 387 30.06 -2.12 -9.46
CA GLN A 387 29.70 -1.24 -10.59
C GLN A 387 28.22 -0.81 -10.58
N LEU A 388 27.37 -1.46 -9.78
CA LEU A 388 25.94 -1.16 -9.69
C LEU A 388 25.65 0.08 -8.82
N HIS A 389 26.21 1.24 -9.17
CA HIS A 389 26.20 2.43 -8.31
C HIS A 389 24.81 2.98 -7.93
N LYS A 390 23.75 2.60 -8.66
CA LYS A 390 22.36 2.98 -8.37
C LYS A 390 21.62 1.97 -7.46
N LEU A 391 22.29 0.89 -7.07
CA LEU A 391 21.67 -0.18 -6.32
C LEU A 391 21.32 0.29 -4.90
N LEU A 392 20.05 0.13 -4.55
CA LEU A 392 19.44 0.48 -3.27
C LEU A 392 19.29 -0.73 -2.36
N THR A 393 18.95 -1.88 -2.97
CA THR A 393 18.75 -3.17 -2.27
C THR A 393 19.53 -4.29 -2.96
N LEU A 394 20.35 -4.98 -2.18
CA LEU A 394 21.04 -6.21 -2.59
C LEU A 394 20.68 -7.33 -1.63
N ASN A 395 19.90 -8.30 -2.11
CA ASN A 395 19.54 -9.48 -1.33
C ASN A 395 20.04 -10.77 -1.99
N LEU A 396 21.07 -11.37 -1.39
CA LEU A 396 21.66 -12.65 -1.77
C LEU A 396 21.51 -13.71 -0.67
N SER A 397 20.69 -13.43 0.35
CA SER A 397 20.54 -14.28 1.53
C SER A 397 20.01 -15.68 1.22
N ARG A 398 20.27 -16.65 2.10
CA ARG A 398 19.77 -18.04 2.01
C ARG A 398 20.11 -18.67 0.65
N ASN A 399 21.41 -18.72 0.36
CA ASN A 399 22.01 -19.36 -0.81
C ASN A 399 23.19 -20.26 -0.34
N SER A 400 24.06 -20.66 -1.26
CA SER A 400 25.27 -21.44 -0.97
C SER A 400 26.55 -20.69 -1.40
N LEU A 401 26.54 -19.35 -1.33
CA LEU A 401 27.68 -18.51 -1.72
C LEU A 401 28.87 -18.75 -0.79
N THR A 402 30.08 -18.70 -1.34
CA THR A 402 31.35 -19.05 -0.66
C THR A 402 32.39 -17.94 -0.88
N GLY A 403 33.53 -18.04 -0.20
CA GLY A 403 34.61 -17.06 -0.36
C GLY A 403 34.33 -15.72 0.35
N PRO A 404 35.22 -14.73 0.19
CA PRO A 404 35.12 -13.47 0.91
C PRO A 404 34.05 -12.53 0.34
N ILE A 405 33.54 -11.65 1.20
CA ILE A 405 32.80 -10.46 0.76
C ILE A 405 33.79 -9.55 0.00
N PRO A 406 33.57 -9.21 -1.28
CA PRO A 406 34.50 -8.38 -2.03
C PRO A 406 34.52 -6.94 -1.49
N SER A 407 35.71 -6.33 -1.43
CA SER A 407 35.88 -4.97 -0.92
C SER A 407 35.16 -3.91 -1.76
N GLU A 408 34.98 -4.20 -3.04
CA GLU A 408 34.29 -3.43 -4.06
C GLU A 408 32.80 -3.27 -3.78
N ILE A 409 32.20 -4.08 -2.88
CA ILE A 409 30.81 -3.91 -2.47
C ILE A 409 30.57 -2.50 -1.90
N SER A 410 31.59 -1.91 -1.26
CA SER A 410 31.57 -0.53 -0.75
C SER A 410 31.44 0.56 -1.82
N SER A 411 31.60 0.22 -3.11
CA SER A 411 31.37 1.15 -4.23
C SER A 411 29.88 1.35 -4.56
N LEU A 412 28.99 0.59 -3.92
CA LEU A 412 27.54 0.74 -4.00
C LEU A 412 27.07 1.90 -3.09
N SER A 413 27.47 3.13 -3.41
CA SER A 413 27.30 4.30 -2.51
C SER A 413 25.85 4.63 -2.15
N GLY A 414 24.89 4.23 -2.98
CA GLY A 414 23.45 4.38 -2.73
C GLY A 414 22.80 3.18 -2.05
N LEU A 415 23.57 2.17 -1.61
CA LEU A 415 23.01 0.96 -1.03
C LEU A 415 22.54 1.19 0.39
N ASN A 416 21.32 0.73 0.66
CA ASN A 416 20.71 0.87 1.97
C ASN A 416 20.43 -0.47 2.64
N PHE A 417 20.13 -1.50 1.86
CA PHE A 417 19.84 -2.83 2.39
C PHE A 417 20.81 -3.85 1.81
N LEU A 418 21.63 -4.43 2.67
CA LEU A 418 22.57 -5.49 2.30
C LEU A 418 22.27 -6.77 3.08
N TYR A 419 21.75 -7.76 2.37
CA TYR A 419 21.32 -9.03 2.94
C TYR A 419 22.12 -10.19 2.35
N LEU A 420 23.05 -10.73 3.14
CA LEU A 420 23.93 -11.85 2.77
C LEU A 420 23.80 -13.06 3.73
N GLN A 421 22.89 -12.99 4.70
CA GLN A 421 22.74 -13.99 5.75
C GLN A 421 22.35 -15.38 5.21
N GLY A 422 22.75 -16.46 5.87
CA GLY A 422 22.42 -17.82 5.48
C GLY A 422 23.17 -18.27 4.21
N ASN A 423 24.49 -18.08 4.21
CA ASN A 423 25.40 -18.51 3.13
C ASN A 423 26.63 -19.20 3.75
N TYR A 424 27.64 -19.50 2.94
CA TYR A 424 28.93 -20.06 3.37
C TYR A 424 30.09 -19.07 3.16
N LEU A 425 29.81 -17.76 3.26
CA LEU A 425 30.82 -16.71 3.06
C LEU A 425 31.90 -16.81 4.14
N SER A 426 33.16 -16.62 3.77
CA SER A 426 34.32 -16.83 4.64
C SER A 426 35.29 -15.65 4.62
N GLY A 427 36.38 -15.73 5.38
CA GLY A 427 37.32 -14.61 5.52
C GLY A 427 36.77 -13.50 6.43
N THR A 428 37.32 -12.29 6.31
CA THR A 428 36.96 -11.14 7.16
C THR A 428 35.94 -10.24 6.49
N ILE A 429 35.21 -9.45 7.28
CA ILE A 429 34.45 -8.31 6.74
C ILE A 429 35.47 -7.28 6.20
N PRO A 430 35.34 -6.80 4.94
CA PRO A 430 36.26 -5.80 4.39
C PRO A 430 36.25 -4.52 5.20
N THR A 431 37.43 -3.94 5.45
CA THR A 431 37.54 -2.64 6.14
C THR A 431 36.85 -1.50 5.40
N SER A 432 36.65 -1.65 4.09
CA SER A 432 35.89 -0.71 3.27
C SER A 432 34.39 -0.68 3.56
N ILE A 433 33.84 -1.63 4.33
CA ILE A 433 32.42 -1.64 4.72
C ILE A 433 32.03 -0.36 5.46
N GLY A 434 32.96 0.24 6.22
CA GLY A 434 32.73 1.50 6.92
C GLY A 434 32.52 2.71 6.02
N LYS A 435 32.76 2.59 4.70
CA LYS A 435 32.59 3.67 3.71
C LYS A 435 31.15 3.83 3.20
N PHE A 436 30.23 2.95 3.58
CA PHE A 436 28.84 3.13 3.18
C PHE A 436 28.20 4.32 3.92
N ASP A 437 27.68 5.28 3.16
CA ASP A 437 27.07 6.49 3.70
C ASP A 437 25.55 6.36 3.94
N HIS A 438 24.90 5.40 3.26
CA HIS A 438 23.43 5.24 3.25
C HIS A 438 22.96 3.85 3.72
N LEU A 439 23.88 2.98 4.16
CA LEU A 439 23.53 1.61 4.55
C LEU A 439 22.73 1.61 5.85
N LEU A 440 21.45 1.26 5.75
CA LEU A 440 20.45 1.24 6.83
C LEU A 440 20.51 -0.06 7.64
N GLU A 441 20.76 -1.16 6.95
CA GLU A 441 20.65 -2.50 7.51
C GLU A 441 21.66 -3.43 6.87
N LEU A 442 22.32 -4.21 7.72
CA LEU A 442 23.36 -5.16 7.33
C LEU A 442 23.09 -6.50 7.99
N GLN A 443 22.73 -7.49 7.17
CA GLN A 443 22.48 -8.86 7.61
C GLN A 443 23.56 -9.78 7.05
N LEU A 444 24.50 -10.19 7.90
CA LEU A 444 25.61 -11.10 7.59
C LEU A 444 25.56 -12.41 8.41
N GLY A 445 24.52 -12.60 9.22
CA GLY A 445 24.40 -13.77 10.09
C GLY A 445 24.37 -15.11 9.34
N GLU A 446 24.52 -16.22 10.06
CA GLU A 446 24.50 -17.58 9.49
C GLU A 446 25.50 -17.74 8.31
N ASN A 447 26.79 -17.50 8.57
CA ASN A 447 27.89 -17.61 7.60
C ASN A 447 29.17 -18.21 8.24
N HIS A 448 30.29 -18.26 7.51
CA HIS A 448 31.61 -18.70 8.00
C HIS A 448 32.61 -17.52 8.13
N LEU A 449 32.12 -16.30 8.32
CA LEU A 449 32.97 -15.12 8.44
C LEU A 449 33.76 -15.16 9.75
N SER A 450 34.97 -14.62 9.74
CA SER A 450 35.95 -14.78 10.82
C SER A 450 36.82 -13.55 10.99
N GLY A 451 37.72 -13.61 11.99
CA GLY A 451 38.62 -12.51 12.32
C GLY A 451 37.96 -11.42 13.16
N VAL A 452 38.63 -10.28 13.24
CA VAL A 452 38.16 -9.11 13.99
C VAL A 452 37.19 -8.28 13.16
N ILE A 453 36.22 -7.66 13.83
CA ILE A 453 35.23 -6.82 13.17
C ILE A 453 35.84 -5.43 12.87
N PRO A 454 35.80 -4.93 11.62
CA PRO A 454 36.25 -3.58 11.29
C PRO A 454 35.24 -2.52 11.76
N SER A 455 35.60 -1.24 11.61
CA SER A 455 34.64 -0.15 11.78
C SER A 455 33.46 -0.31 10.82
N MET A 456 32.26 -0.25 11.37
CA MET A 456 31.00 -0.39 10.64
C MET A 456 30.50 0.96 10.14
N PRO A 457 29.70 1.00 9.06
CA PRO A 457 29.17 2.24 8.55
C PRO A 457 28.26 2.92 9.58
N LEU A 458 28.53 4.20 9.83
CA LEU A 458 27.82 5.00 10.84
C LEU A 458 26.34 5.21 10.50
N SER A 459 25.99 4.99 9.23
CA SER A 459 24.64 5.08 8.71
C SER A 459 23.74 3.94 9.20
N LEU A 460 24.25 2.86 9.80
CA LEU A 460 23.43 1.71 10.18
C LEU A 460 22.39 2.07 11.22
N GLN A 461 21.15 1.62 10.98
CA GLN A 461 19.99 2.12 11.69
C GLN A 461 19.05 1.02 12.18
N VAL A 462 18.78 -0.01 11.40
CA VAL A 462 17.83 -1.07 11.81
C VAL A 462 18.54 -2.16 12.58
N THR A 463 19.44 -2.86 11.89
CA THR A 463 20.02 -4.09 12.40
C THR A 463 21.39 -4.28 11.79
N LEU A 464 22.34 -4.61 12.67
CA LEU A 464 23.62 -5.19 12.33
C LEU A 464 23.59 -6.62 12.89
N ASN A 465 23.32 -7.56 12.00
CA ASN A 465 23.28 -8.97 12.36
C ASN A 465 24.55 -9.66 11.87
N LEU A 466 25.39 -10.07 12.81
CA LEU A 466 26.62 -10.81 12.60
C LEU A 466 26.54 -12.22 13.23
N SER A 467 25.36 -12.67 13.62
CA SER A 467 25.19 -13.89 14.41
C SER A 467 25.60 -15.15 13.66
N SER A 468 25.87 -16.23 14.39
CA SER A 468 26.15 -17.55 13.80
C SER A 468 27.28 -17.49 12.76
N ASN A 469 28.45 -17.03 13.20
CA ASN A 469 29.67 -16.90 12.42
C ASN A 469 30.89 -17.39 13.25
N HIS A 470 32.11 -17.13 12.78
CA HIS A 470 33.38 -17.48 13.43
C HIS A 470 34.18 -16.24 13.86
N PHE A 471 33.51 -15.11 14.14
CA PHE A 471 34.19 -13.89 14.57
C PHE A 471 34.85 -14.09 15.93
N ASN A 472 36.03 -13.48 16.12
CA ASN A 472 36.86 -13.65 17.31
C ASN A 472 37.46 -12.33 17.78
N GLY A 473 38.24 -12.40 18.86
CA GLY A 473 38.75 -11.22 19.55
C GLY A 473 37.69 -10.58 20.44
N SER A 474 37.93 -9.33 20.82
CA SER A 474 36.97 -8.54 21.60
C SER A 474 35.94 -7.87 20.69
N ILE A 475 34.75 -7.62 21.23
CA ILE A 475 33.78 -6.72 20.58
C ILE A 475 34.47 -5.35 20.41
N PRO A 476 34.43 -4.71 19.22
CA PRO A 476 35.09 -3.42 19.01
C PRO A 476 34.46 -2.30 19.82
N SER A 477 35.28 -1.49 20.48
CA SER A 477 34.82 -0.24 21.12
C SER A 477 34.23 0.75 20.11
N SER A 478 34.67 0.70 18.85
CA SER A 478 34.13 1.54 17.77
C SER A 478 32.65 1.30 17.48
N PHE A 479 32.03 0.21 17.93
CA PHE A 479 30.58 0.07 17.85
C PHE A 479 29.84 1.15 18.67
N GLY A 480 30.49 1.67 19.72
CA GLY A 480 30.03 2.84 20.46
C GLY A 480 29.75 4.07 19.60
N THR A 481 30.32 4.16 18.38
CA THR A 481 30.09 5.28 17.46
C THR A 481 28.90 5.06 16.52
N LEU A 482 28.27 3.88 16.51
CA LEU A 482 27.10 3.59 15.68
C LEU A 482 25.87 4.23 16.31
N SER A 483 25.76 5.55 16.11
CA SER A 483 24.82 6.38 16.87
C SER A 483 23.37 5.92 16.73
N SER A 484 23.06 5.33 15.58
CA SER A 484 21.70 5.09 15.16
C SER A 484 21.33 3.60 15.08
N LEU A 485 22.17 2.66 15.50
CA LEU A 485 21.84 1.24 15.32
C LEU A 485 20.85 0.70 16.38
N GLU A 486 19.64 0.24 15.98
CA GLU A 486 18.62 -0.31 16.90
C GLU A 486 18.91 -1.71 17.47
N ILE A 487 19.43 -2.61 16.62
CA ILE A 487 19.63 -4.02 16.97
C ILE A 487 21.04 -4.44 16.59
N LEU A 488 21.79 -4.92 17.58
CA LEU A 488 23.11 -5.53 17.40
C LEU A 488 23.05 -7.00 17.79
N ASP A 489 23.14 -7.88 16.80
CA ASP A 489 23.18 -9.33 17.03
C ASP A 489 24.58 -9.88 16.72
N LEU A 490 25.27 -10.32 17.78
CA LEU A 490 26.60 -10.93 17.77
C LEU A 490 26.56 -12.38 18.24
N SER A 491 25.35 -12.94 18.45
CA SER A 491 25.18 -14.26 19.06
C SER A 491 25.83 -15.37 18.26
N ASN A 492 26.16 -16.49 18.90
CA ASN A 492 26.71 -17.68 18.26
C ASN A 492 28.02 -17.38 17.48
N ASN A 493 29.00 -16.81 18.17
CA ASN A 493 30.32 -16.48 17.64
C ASN A 493 31.41 -16.90 18.64
N ASN A 494 32.64 -16.49 18.39
CA ASN A 494 33.80 -16.76 19.25
C ASN A 494 34.36 -15.47 19.89
N PHE A 495 33.49 -14.48 20.16
CA PHE A 495 33.88 -13.24 20.83
C PHE A 495 34.28 -13.48 22.28
N SER A 496 35.37 -12.86 22.71
CA SER A 496 35.98 -13.05 24.02
C SER A 496 36.30 -11.73 24.71
N GLY A 497 36.67 -11.79 25.98
CA GLY A 497 36.90 -10.58 26.78
C GLY A 497 35.59 -9.96 27.27
N LYS A 498 35.64 -8.66 27.58
CA LYS A 498 34.54 -7.91 28.18
C LYS A 498 33.69 -7.23 27.11
N ILE A 499 32.44 -6.91 27.45
CA ILE A 499 31.63 -5.96 26.69
C ILE A 499 32.30 -4.57 26.84
N PRO A 500 32.69 -3.89 25.74
CA PRO A 500 33.30 -2.57 25.81
C PRO A 500 32.33 -1.58 26.44
N TYR A 501 32.85 -0.73 27.32
CA TYR A 501 32.04 0.30 27.96
C TYR A 501 31.46 1.28 26.93
N ASP A 502 32.14 1.49 25.79
CA ASP A 502 31.65 2.36 24.71
C ASP A 502 30.28 1.93 24.14
N LEU A 503 29.90 0.64 24.27
CA LEU A 503 28.58 0.16 23.85
C LEU A 503 27.46 0.73 24.73
N THR A 504 27.73 1.11 25.98
CA THR A 504 26.70 1.72 26.84
C THR A 504 26.29 3.08 26.31
N ASN A 505 27.18 3.76 25.58
CA ASN A 505 26.90 5.05 24.95
C ASN A 505 26.24 4.90 23.57
N MET A 506 26.04 3.66 23.09
CA MET A 506 25.43 3.41 21.77
C MET A 506 24.03 3.91 21.79
N PRO A 507 23.75 4.96 21.03
CA PRO A 507 22.62 5.72 21.32
C PRO A 507 21.37 4.92 21.17
N ALA A 508 21.12 4.32 19.98
CA ALA A 508 19.91 3.64 19.39
C ALA A 508 19.66 2.17 19.69
N LEU A 509 20.65 1.53 20.26
CA LEU A 509 20.62 0.15 20.66
C LEU A 509 19.50 -0.21 21.66
N THR A 510 18.45 -0.85 21.16
CA THR A 510 17.36 -1.41 22.00
C THR A 510 17.58 -2.89 22.34
N ARG A 511 18.32 -3.61 21.49
CA ARG A 511 18.57 -5.05 21.65
C ARG A 511 20.03 -5.38 21.34
N LEU A 512 20.68 -6.01 22.30
CA LEU A 512 22.04 -6.52 22.20
C LEU A 512 22.04 -8.03 22.43
N ILE A 513 22.26 -8.78 21.37
CA ILE A 513 22.20 -10.25 21.43
C ILE A 513 23.64 -10.79 21.40
N LEU A 514 24.08 -11.36 22.52
CA LEU A 514 25.44 -11.84 22.77
C LEU A 514 25.52 -13.35 23.05
N SER A 515 24.36 -14.00 23.15
CA SER A 515 24.21 -15.41 23.49
C SER A 515 25.22 -16.31 22.76
N ASN A 516 25.69 -17.35 23.43
CA ASN A 516 26.64 -18.33 22.90
C ASN A 516 27.94 -17.71 22.38
N ASN A 517 28.66 -16.99 23.26
CA ASN A 517 30.00 -16.47 23.04
C ASN A 517 30.87 -16.66 24.30
N PRO A 518 32.20 -16.87 24.19
CA PRO A 518 33.12 -16.94 25.32
C PRO A 518 33.43 -15.57 25.98
N LEU A 519 32.43 -14.68 26.06
CA LEU A 519 32.51 -13.39 26.75
C LEU A 519 32.58 -13.60 28.27
N SER A 520 33.26 -12.70 28.97
CA SER A 520 33.46 -12.75 30.42
C SER A 520 33.51 -11.34 31.02
N GLY A 521 33.46 -11.27 32.35
CA GLY A 521 33.36 -10.00 33.05
C GLY A 521 31.92 -9.66 33.39
N GLU A 522 31.65 -8.38 33.61
CA GLU A 522 30.34 -7.90 34.06
C GLU A 522 29.63 -7.26 32.88
N ILE A 523 28.30 -7.38 32.85
CA ILE A 523 27.48 -6.64 31.89
C ILE A 523 27.54 -5.17 32.32
N PRO A 524 28.12 -4.28 31.50
CA PRO A 524 28.20 -2.87 31.86
C PRO A 524 26.79 -2.32 31.93
N LYS A 525 26.53 -1.44 32.91
CA LYS A 525 25.22 -0.80 33.04
C LYS A 525 24.99 0.09 31.82
N PHE A 526 23.99 -0.28 31.01
CA PHE A 526 23.56 0.56 29.92
C PHE A 526 22.91 1.81 30.47
N ASN A 527 23.09 2.81 29.65
CA ASN A 527 22.64 4.14 29.86
C ASN A 527 21.09 4.16 29.75
N HIS A 528 20.53 3.38 28.83
CA HIS A 528 19.11 3.21 28.51
C HIS A 528 18.65 1.74 28.56
N ASP A 529 17.37 1.46 28.27
CA ASP A 529 16.83 0.09 28.23
C ASP A 529 17.40 -0.67 27.05
N VAL A 530 18.39 -1.51 27.32
CA VAL A 530 18.90 -2.46 26.35
C VAL A 530 18.53 -3.85 26.81
N TYR A 531 17.74 -4.53 25.97
CA TYR A 531 17.46 -5.95 26.15
C TYR A 531 18.74 -6.73 25.80
N VAL A 532 19.38 -7.38 26.78
CA VAL A 532 20.69 -8.05 26.60
C VAL A 532 20.55 -9.56 26.71
N GLU A 533 20.50 -10.24 25.57
CA GLU A 533 20.50 -11.69 25.54
C GLU A 533 21.93 -12.23 25.69
N HIS A 534 22.26 -12.85 26.82
CA HIS A 534 23.63 -13.32 27.10
C HIS A 534 23.70 -14.80 27.50
N ASN A 535 22.66 -15.58 27.18
CA ASN A 535 22.59 -17.01 27.51
C ASN A 535 23.77 -17.77 26.89
N GLY A 536 24.43 -18.65 27.64
CA GLY A 536 25.60 -19.39 27.16
C GLY A 536 26.89 -18.57 27.08
N THR A 537 26.99 -17.45 27.80
CA THR A 537 28.23 -16.69 28.02
C THR A 537 28.73 -16.84 29.48
N ASN A 538 29.93 -16.35 29.81
CA ASN A 538 30.45 -16.27 31.19
C ASN A 538 30.27 -14.87 31.81
N LEU A 539 29.33 -14.09 31.30
CA LEU A 539 29.03 -12.75 31.81
C LEU A 539 28.28 -12.84 33.14
N LYS A 540 28.66 -12.00 34.10
CA LYS A 540 27.98 -11.86 35.38
C LYS A 540 26.93 -10.77 35.27
N ASP A 541 25.70 -11.14 35.56
CA ASP A 541 24.61 -10.20 35.72
C ASP A 541 24.55 -9.75 37.19
N ASN A 542 25.10 -8.56 37.46
CA ASN A 542 25.05 -7.93 38.78
C ASN A 542 23.79 -7.06 38.97
N THR A 543 22.81 -7.11 38.06
CA THR A 543 21.60 -6.26 38.13
C THR A 543 20.43 -6.84 38.95
N ALA A 544 20.62 -7.98 39.62
CA ALA A 544 19.65 -8.52 40.57
C ALA A 544 19.84 -7.92 41.99
N GLN A 545 18.98 -6.99 42.39
CA GLN A 545 18.79 -6.62 43.80
C GLN A 545 17.64 -7.44 44.40
N ASP A 546 17.92 -8.03 45.56
CA ASP A 546 17.14 -8.93 46.42
C ASP A 546 15.60 -8.87 46.34
N ASN A 547 14.96 -10.04 46.41
CA ASN A 547 13.79 -10.25 47.27
C ASN A 547 13.61 -11.74 47.68
N PRO A 548 13.02 -11.99 48.86
CA PRO A 548 13.33 -13.16 49.68
C PRO A 548 12.51 -14.40 49.34
N THR A 549 13.13 -15.54 49.62
CA THR A 549 12.55 -16.89 49.65
C THR A 549 11.22 -16.97 50.39
N ILE A 550 10.16 -17.45 49.72
CA ILE A 550 8.98 -18.03 50.36
C ILE A 550 8.95 -19.53 50.07
N LYS A 551 9.08 -20.30 51.15
CA LYS A 551 8.90 -21.75 51.20
C LYS A 551 7.43 -22.10 50.96
N THR A 552 7.16 -23.16 50.20
CA THR A 552 5.87 -23.86 50.29
C THR A 552 6.10 -25.36 50.55
N ALA A 553 5.45 -25.82 51.62
CA ALA A 553 5.40 -27.20 52.08
C ALA A 553 4.50 -28.05 51.18
N GLY A 554 4.80 -29.35 51.08
CA GLY A 554 4.16 -30.28 50.16
C GLY A 554 2.93 -31.02 50.67
N SER A 555 2.42 -31.93 49.84
CA SER A 555 1.88 -33.24 50.25
C SER A 555 1.64 -34.11 49.00
N LYS A 556 1.79 -35.43 49.16
CA LYS A 556 1.72 -36.49 48.15
C LYS A 556 0.33 -37.15 48.10
N SER A 557 -0.05 -37.72 46.96
CA SER A 557 -0.86 -38.94 46.91
C SER A 557 -0.50 -39.80 45.69
N VAL A 558 -0.62 -41.12 45.83
CA VAL A 558 -0.07 -42.18 44.97
C VAL A 558 -1.20 -42.87 44.19
N ILE A 559 -1.02 -43.12 42.88
CA ILE A 559 -1.84 -44.04 42.07
C ILE A 559 -0.91 -45.06 41.38
N SER A 560 -1.35 -46.32 41.30
CA SER A 560 -0.55 -47.51 40.99
C SER A 560 -0.16 -47.69 39.51
N VAL A 561 1.04 -48.25 39.33
CA VAL A 561 1.86 -48.27 38.10
C VAL A 561 1.23 -49.00 36.90
N GLY A 562 0.32 -49.96 37.12
CA GLY A 562 -0.25 -50.79 36.03
C GLY A 562 -1.28 -50.07 35.15
N VAL A 563 -2.10 -49.19 35.74
CA VAL A 563 -3.13 -48.43 35.01
C VAL A 563 -2.51 -47.23 34.29
N ALA A 564 -1.43 -46.67 34.83
CA ALA A 564 -0.66 -45.60 34.20
C ALA A 564 0.00 -46.04 32.89
N ILE A 565 0.47 -47.30 32.79
CA ILE A 565 1.16 -47.80 31.59
C ILE A 565 0.17 -48.02 30.43
N LEU A 566 -1.03 -48.54 30.70
CA LEU A 566 -2.03 -48.75 29.64
C LEU A 566 -2.61 -47.42 29.13
N ILE A 567 -2.84 -46.46 30.04
CA ILE A 567 -3.23 -45.09 29.69
C ILE A 567 -2.08 -44.40 28.94
N ALA A 568 -0.82 -44.63 29.32
CA ALA A 568 0.35 -44.06 28.63
C ALA A 568 0.53 -44.60 27.21
N ILE A 569 0.21 -45.87 26.94
CA ILE A 569 0.35 -46.45 25.59
C ILE A 569 -0.77 -45.96 24.67
N VAL A 570 -2.02 -45.92 25.15
CA VAL A 570 -3.16 -45.38 24.38
C VAL A 570 -3.00 -43.87 24.19
N ALA A 571 -2.55 -43.15 25.22
CA ALA A 571 -2.18 -41.75 25.11
C ALA A 571 -1.01 -41.55 24.16
N ALA A 572 0.02 -42.40 24.14
CA ALA A 572 1.15 -42.27 23.23
C ALA A 572 0.76 -42.51 21.77
N ILE A 573 -0.16 -43.44 21.47
CA ILE A 573 -0.65 -43.64 20.11
C ILE A 573 -1.51 -42.46 19.65
N PHE A 574 -2.38 -41.94 20.54
CA PHE A 574 -3.11 -40.70 20.29
C PHE A 574 -2.19 -39.48 20.22
N LEU A 575 -1.10 -39.45 20.99
CA LEU A 575 -0.10 -38.38 21.00
C LEU A 575 0.71 -38.43 19.72
N VAL A 576 1.05 -39.60 19.17
CA VAL A 576 1.77 -39.71 17.90
C VAL A 576 0.86 -39.37 16.73
N GLY A 577 -0.42 -39.79 16.76
CA GLY A 577 -1.43 -39.37 15.78
C GLY A 577 -1.74 -37.87 15.86
N PHE A 578 -1.85 -37.33 17.06
CA PHE A 578 -2.05 -35.90 17.31
C PHE A 578 -0.80 -35.09 16.98
N VAL A 579 0.41 -35.56 17.31
CA VAL A 579 1.68 -34.91 16.96
C VAL A 579 1.95 -35.00 15.47
N THR A 580 1.54 -36.06 14.76
CA THR A 580 1.65 -36.08 13.28
C THR A 580 0.61 -35.18 12.62
N LEU A 581 -0.62 -35.12 13.12
CA LEU A 581 -1.63 -34.16 12.66
C LEU A 581 -1.30 -32.72 13.06
N LEU A 582 -0.64 -32.52 14.21
CA LEU A 582 -0.16 -31.24 14.71
C LEU A 582 1.15 -30.86 14.02
N ILE A 583 1.99 -31.78 13.56
CA ILE A 583 3.14 -31.50 12.67
C ILE A 583 2.65 -31.20 11.26
N LEU A 584 1.59 -31.83 10.75
CA LEU A 584 0.99 -31.48 9.46
C LEU A 584 0.21 -30.16 9.52
N SER A 585 -0.47 -29.89 10.63
CA SER A 585 -1.17 -28.63 10.91
C SER A 585 -0.17 -27.50 11.20
N VAL A 586 0.85 -27.72 12.03
CA VAL A 586 1.97 -26.81 12.29
C VAL A 586 2.85 -26.69 11.07
N SER A 587 3.05 -27.67 10.21
CA SER A 587 3.71 -27.47 8.91
C SER A 587 2.89 -26.51 8.04
N ARG A 588 1.58 -26.74 7.92
CA ARG A 588 0.67 -25.84 7.19
C ARG A 588 0.49 -24.47 7.87
N HIS A 589 0.76 -24.34 9.17
CA HIS A 589 0.68 -23.09 9.93
C HIS A 589 2.04 -22.37 10.01
N TYR A 590 3.16 -23.08 10.05
CA TYR A 590 4.54 -22.58 10.05
C TYR A 590 4.90 -21.98 8.68
N TYR A 591 4.34 -22.51 7.59
CA TYR A 591 4.39 -21.84 6.28
C TYR A 591 3.44 -20.64 6.16
N ARG A 592 2.55 -20.42 7.14
CA ARG A 592 1.52 -19.37 7.11
C ARG A 592 1.71 -18.29 8.20
N VAL A 593 2.67 -18.47 9.12
CA VAL A 593 2.90 -17.62 10.31
C VAL A 593 4.35 -17.11 10.43
N ASN A 594 5.23 -17.32 9.45
CA ASN A 594 6.56 -16.69 9.43
C ASN A 594 6.56 -15.16 9.12
N ASP A 595 5.41 -14.51 9.27
CA ASP A 595 5.29 -13.07 9.46
C ASP A 595 4.58 -12.82 10.81
N GLU A 596 5.25 -13.10 11.94
CA GLU A 596 5.00 -12.44 13.24
C GLU A 596 5.99 -12.97 14.32
N HIS A 597 6.93 -12.12 14.73
CA HIS A 597 7.87 -12.40 15.83
C HIS A 597 7.14 -12.41 17.19
N SER A 598 7.26 -13.51 17.94
CA SER A 598 6.84 -13.59 19.36
C SER A 598 8.01 -13.26 20.31
N GLN A 599 7.75 -12.36 21.26
CA GLN A 599 8.63 -11.99 22.38
C GLN A 599 8.75 -13.12 23.42
N SER A 600 9.94 -13.29 24.01
CA SER A 600 10.12 -13.95 25.30
C SER A 600 10.87 -13.03 26.28
N THR A 601 10.18 -12.62 27.34
CA THR A 601 10.65 -12.32 28.72
C THR A 601 12.06 -11.72 28.93
N GLU A 602 12.18 -10.43 29.29
CA GLU A 602 13.35 -9.87 30.03
C GLU A 602 12.98 -8.87 31.14
N VAL A 603 13.97 -8.73 32.01
CA VAL A 603 14.18 -7.80 33.13
C VAL A 603 14.29 -6.33 32.65
N ARG A 604 13.81 -5.39 33.48
CA ARG A 604 13.56 -3.96 33.16
C ARG A 604 14.82 -3.07 33.37
N GLN A 605 15.30 -2.35 32.34
CA GLN A 605 16.29 -1.23 32.46
C GLN A 605 15.62 0.13 32.16
N HIS A 606 16.26 1.30 32.39
CA HIS A 606 15.68 2.69 32.23
C HIS A 606 16.43 3.57 31.19
N PRO A 607 15.79 4.42 30.32
CA PRO A 607 16.41 5.19 29.22
C PRO A 607 17.41 6.31 29.64
N GLN A 608 18.62 6.39 29.04
CA GLN A 608 19.56 7.51 29.24
C GLN A 608 19.22 8.69 28.37
N VAL A 609 19.21 9.85 29.01
CA VAL A 609 18.89 11.13 28.39
C VAL A 609 20.16 11.84 27.97
N MET A 610 20.32 12.12 26.66
CA MET A 610 21.38 12.98 26.12
C MET A 610 21.01 14.46 26.24
N GLN A 611 19.82 14.80 25.75
CA GLN A 611 19.33 16.16 25.71
C GLN A 611 17.82 16.13 25.86
N SER A 612 17.29 16.87 26.82
CA SER A 612 15.86 17.12 26.91
C SER A 612 15.60 18.61 26.81
N ASN A 613 14.49 18.98 26.19
CA ASN A 613 14.06 20.37 26.16
C ASN A 613 12.53 20.47 26.14
N LEU A 614 12.03 21.50 26.81
CA LEU A 614 10.62 21.89 26.77
C LEU A 614 10.41 22.76 25.53
N LEU A 615 9.58 22.28 24.61
CA LEU A 615 9.22 23.01 23.40
C LEU A 615 8.01 23.93 23.64
N THR A 616 7.14 23.55 24.58
CA THR A 616 5.90 24.27 24.86
C THR A 616 6.13 25.56 25.67
N PRO A 617 5.50 26.68 25.29
CA PRO A 617 5.50 27.90 26.10
C PRO A 617 4.51 27.84 27.27
N ASN A 618 3.65 26.81 27.36
CA ASN A 618 2.61 26.71 28.38
C ASN A 618 3.22 26.41 29.76
N GLY A 619 3.07 27.36 30.70
CA GLY A 619 3.63 27.27 32.06
C GLY A 619 3.19 26.03 32.84
N ILE A 620 1.98 25.51 32.60
CA ILE A 620 1.45 24.31 33.27
C ILE A 620 2.23 23.06 32.84
N HIS A 621 2.43 22.87 31.54
CA HIS A 621 3.22 21.73 31.05
C HIS A 621 4.67 21.85 31.48
N ARG A 622 5.25 23.06 31.47
CA ARG A 622 6.62 23.31 31.90
C ARG A 622 6.85 23.00 33.39
N SER A 623 5.86 23.22 34.26
CA SER A 623 5.97 22.88 35.68
C SER A 623 5.70 21.40 35.96
N ASN A 624 4.98 20.70 35.07
CA ASN A 624 4.48 19.35 35.32
C ASN A 624 5.29 18.24 34.63
N ILE A 625 5.98 18.53 33.52
CA ILE A 625 6.79 17.55 32.81
C ILE A 625 8.08 17.29 33.59
N ASP A 626 8.20 16.06 34.10
CA ASP A 626 9.42 15.54 34.70
C ASP A 626 10.04 14.53 33.72
N PHE A 627 11.18 14.88 33.14
CA PHE A 627 11.85 14.04 32.16
C PHE A 627 12.35 12.71 32.76
N SER A 628 12.73 12.69 34.04
CA SER A 628 13.15 11.47 34.72
C SER A 628 11.96 10.51 34.86
N LYS A 629 10.81 11.00 35.32
CA LYS A 629 9.58 10.20 35.38
C LYS A 629 9.06 9.78 34.02
N ALA A 630 9.21 10.63 33.01
CA ALA A 630 8.87 10.27 31.63
C ALA A 630 9.67 9.04 31.17
N MET A 631 10.97 9.00 31.47
CA MET A 631 11.84 7.88 31.09
C MET A 631 11.63 6.64 31.96
N GLU A 632 11.41 6.79 33.27
CA GLU A 632 10.97 5.67 34.13
C GLU A 632 9.68 5.02 33.62
N ALA A 633 8.76 5.80 33.04
CA ALA A 633 7.54 5.24 32.47
C ALA A 633 7.79 4.45 31.17
N VAL A 634 8.78 4.84 30.37
CA VAL A 634 9.16 4.13 29.14
C VAL A 634 9.83 2.78 29.44
N ALA A 635 10.56 2.70 30.56
CA ALA A 635 11.21 1.50 31.09
C ALA A 635 10.28 0.29 31.32
N GLU A 636 8.98 0.56 31.40
CA GLU A 636 7.99 -0.41 31.80
C GLU A 636 7.08 -0.77 30.62
N THR A 637 7.15 -2.01 30.16
CA THR A 637 6.36 -2.48 29.01
C THR A 637 4.86 -2.45 29.28
N SER A 638 4.42 -2.52 30.55
CA SER A 638 3.01 -2.35 30.91
C SER A 638 2.48 -0.93 30.67
N ASN A 639 3.35 0.06 30.47
CA ASN A 639 2.96 1.42 30.14
C ASN A 639 2.78 1.66 28.64
N VAL A 640 3.10 0.69 27.78
CA VAL A 640 2.85 0.79 26.34
C VAL A 640 1.35 0.86 26.09
N THR A 641 0.90 1.94 25.44
CA THR A 641 -0.51 2.17 25.11
C THR A 641 -0.83 1.91 23.64
N LEU A 642 0.13 2.17 22.74
CA LEU A 642 -0.04 2.00 21.30
C LEU A 642 1.31 1.73 20.64
N LYS A 643 1.36 0.77 19.72
CA LYS A 643 2.54 0.50 18.89
C LYS A 643 2.15 0.58 17.43
N THR A 644 2.82 1.45 16.67
CA THR A 644 2.66 1.60 15.22
C THR A 644 3.94 1.17 14.51
N ARG A 645 3.90 1.15 13.16
CA ARG A 645 5.07 0.87 12.33
C ARG A 645 6.20 1.86 12.58
N PHE A 646 5.87 3.11 12.89
CA PHE A 646 6.84 4.21 12.97
C PHE A 646 7.13 4.64 14.41
N SER A 647 6.32 4.24 15.40
CA SER A 647 6.44 4.75 16.77
C SER A 647 5.82 3.84 17.85
N THR A 648 6.28 4.01 19.08
CA THR A 648 5.73 3.35 20.28
C THR A 648 5.33 4.39 21.31
N TYR A 649 4.10 4.34 21.82
CA TYR A 649 3.53 5.29 22.77
C TYR A 649 3.48 4.67 24.16
N TYR A 650 3.97 5.42 25.15
CA TYR A 650 3.97 5.06 26.56
C TYR A 650 3.15 6.05 27.37
N LYS A 651 2.41 5.57 28.36
CA LYS A 651 1.72 6.42 29.35
C LYS A 651 2.67 6.73 30.50
N ALA A 652 2.96 8.01 30.72
CA ALA A 652 3.76 8.47 31.84
C ALA A 652 2.93 9.30 32.83
N VAL A 653 2.99 8.95 34.11
CA VAL A 653 2.37 9.71 35.21
C VAL A 653 3.46 10.48 35.94
N MET A 654 3.35 11.81 35.93
CA MET A 654 4.31 12.73 36.54
C MET A 654 4.07 12.86 38.06
N PRO A 655 5.05 13.35 38.85
CA PRO A 655 4.89 13.52 40.29
C PRO A 655 3.72 14.45 40.68
N SER A 656 3.36 15.39 39.80
CA SER A 656 2.22 16.28 39.95
C SER A 656 0.85 15.60 39.77
N GLY A 657 0.83 14.31 39.39
CA GLY A 657 -0.38 13.60 38.98
C GLY A 657 -0.79 13.84 37.53
N SER A 658 -0.08 14.71 36.79
CA SER A 658 -0.33 14.93 35.36
C SER A 658 0.11 13.72 34.53
N ILE A 659 -0.62 13.42 33.46
CA ILE A 659 -0.34 12.27 32.59
C ILE A 659 0.08 12.78 31.21
N TYR A 660 1.11 12.17 30.62
CA TYR A 660 1.63 12.48 29.28
C TYR A 660 1.80 11.21 28.45
N TYR A 661 1.72 11.36 27.12
CA TYR A 661 2.29 10.37 26.22
C TYR A 661 3.77 10.63 26.04
N VAL A 662 4.55 9.58 26.13
CA VAL A 662 5.95 9.57 25.71
C VAL A 662 6.01 8.72 24.45
N LYS A 663 6.30 9.34 23.32
CA LYS A 663 6.33 8.69 22.01
C LYS A 663 7.77 8.41 21.62
N LYS A 664 8.16 7.14 21.59
CA LYS A 664 9.42 6.66 21.01
C LYS A 664 9.29 6.57 19.50
N LEU A 665 10.22 7.15 18.75
CA LEU A 665 10.27 6.98 17.30
C LEU A 665 11.03 5.69 16.96
N ASN A 666 10.34 4.70 16.36
CA ASN A 666 10.87 3.36 16.02
C ASN A 666 11.71 3.35 14.72
N TRP A 667 12.08 4.53 14.23
CA TRP A 667 12.84 4.74 12.99
C TRP A 667 13.69 6.01 13.10
N PHE A 668 13.85 6.51 14.34
CA PHE A 668 14.56 7.76 14.65
C PHE A 668 15.92 7.79 13.99
N ASP A 669 16.55 6.63 14.02
CA ASP A 669 17.83 6.33 13.46
C ASP A 669 17.97 6.75 12.01
N LYS A 670 16.95 6.49 11.18
CA LYS A 670 16.93 6.81 9.74
C LYS A 670 16.61 8.24 9.38
N VAL A 671 16.16 9.03 10.35
CA VAL A 671 15.98 10.47 10.21
C VAL A 671 17.33 11.21 10.21
N PHE A 672 18.39 10.64 10.79
CA PHE A 672 19.72 11.26 10.91
C PHE A 672 20.79 10.79 9.92
N GLN A 673 20.43 9.93 8.96
CA GLN A 673 21.36 9.52 7.89
C GLN A 673 21.72 10.68 6.92
N GLY A 674 21.06 11.84 7.04
CA GLY A 674 21.30 13.04 6.21
C GLY A 674 21.26 14.38 6.95
N GLY A 675 21.40 14.43 8.29
CA GLY A 675 21.43 15.70 9.06
C GLY A 675 21.75 15.55 10.56
N SER A 676 22.19 16.65 11.21
CA SER A 676 22.47 16.73 12.66
C SER A 676 21.20 16.63 13.51
N HIS A 677 21.31 16.13 14.76
CA HIS A 677 20.31 16.28 15.84
C HIS A 677 19.75 17.71 15.88
N ASP A 678 20.58 18.72 15.61
CA ASP A 678 20.18 20.13 15.54
C ASP A 678 19.13 20.41 14.46
N LYS A 679 19.17 19.71 13.32
CA LYS A 679 18.21 19.89 12.23
C LYS A 679 16.85 19.34 12.63
N PHE A 680 16.81 18.14 13.22
CA PHE A 680 15.58 17.56 13.75
C PHE A 680 15.03 18.34 14.94
N VAL A 681 15.89 18.80 15.86
CA VAL A 681 15.48 19.68 16.96
C VAL A 681 14.90 20.98 16.42
N LYS A 682 15.54 21.63 15.43
CA LYS A 682 14.97 22.80 14.74
C LYS A 682 13.63 22.49 14.09
N GLU A 683 13.46 21.29 13.53
CA GLU A 683 12.20 20.85 12.96
C GLU A 683 11.13 20.61 14.03
N LEU A 684 11.46 19.98 15.15
CA LEU A 684 10.58 19.85 16.31
C LEU A 684 10.21 21.21 16.91
N GLU A 685 11.14 22.17 16.96
CA GLU A 685 10.85 23.54 17.37
C GLU A 685 9.89 24.25 16.42
N VAL A 686 9.97 23.97 15.11
CA VAL A 686 8.99 24.46 14.13
C VAL A 686 7.63 23.78 14.33
N LEU A 687 7.61 22.46 14.54
CA LEU A 687 6.38 21.69 14.77
C LEU A 687 5.69 22.08 16.08
N ALA A 688 6.44 22.35 17.15
CA ALA A 688 5.92 22.80 18.43
C ALA A 688 5.29 24.20 18.38
N LYS A 689 5.71 25.03 17.41
CA LYS A 689 5.15 26.36 17.16
C LYS A 689 3.91 26.32 16.27
N LEU A 690 3.53 25.15 15.74
CA LEU A 690 2.28 25.02 15.01
C LEU A 690 1.11 25.33 15.95
N ASN A 691 0.21 26.18 15.49
CA ASN A 691 -0.96 26.57 16.25
C ASN A 691 -2.22 26.12 15.50
N ASN A 692 -2.68 24.91 15.83
CA ASN A 692 -3.91 24.35 15.30
C ASN A 692 -4.54 23.40 16.33
N SER A 693 -5.83 23.53 16.58
CA SER A 693 -6.58 22.74 17.57
C SER A 693 -6.75 21.26 17.21
N ASN A 694 -6.43 20.88 15.96
CA ASN A 694 -6.63 19.53 15.42
C ASN A 694 -5.32 18.86 14.99
N VAL A 695 -4.18 19.41 15.41
CA VAL A 695 -2.85 18.86 15.15
C VAL A 695 -2.18 18.61 16.49
N MET A 696 -1.64 17.41 16.66
CA MET A 696 -0.90 17.04 17.87
C MET A 696 0.50 17.64 17.78
N THR A 697 0.81 18.63 18.62
CA THR A 697 2.11 19.31 18.62
C THR A 697 3.00 18.84 19.77
N PRO A 698 4.31 18.69 19.53
CA PRO A 698 5.23 18.18 20.53
C PRO A 698 5.39 19.18 21.68
N LEU A 699 5.21 18.73 22.92
CA LEU A 699 5.34 19.57 24.13
C LEU A 699 6.78 19.66 24.61
N ALA A 700 7.49 18.56 24.50
CA ALA A 700 8.87 18.44 24.87
C ALA A 700 9.49 17.30 24.08
N TYR A 701 10.81 17.23 24.10
CA TYR A 701 11.51 16.05 23.63
C TYR A 701 12.55 15.64 24.64
N VAL A 702 12.84 14.35 24.64
CA VAL A 702 14.01 13.75 25.25
C VAL A 702 14.71 13.04 24.11
N LEU A 703 15.80 13.63 23.64
CA LEU A 703 16.80 12.88 22.91
C LEU A 703 17.44 12.00 23.95
N SER A 704 17.07 10.74 23.90
CA SER A 704 17.93 9.75 24.48
C SER A 704 19.11 9.58 23.55
N THR A 705 19.97 8.70 23.97
CA THR A 705 20.89 8.18 23.03
C THR A 705 20.05 7.54 21.87
N ASP A 706 18.99 6.76 22.14
CA ASP A 706 18.48 5.83 21.11
C ASP A 706 17.59 6.38 20.04
N THR A 707 16.93 7.41 20.42
CA THR A 707 15.66 7.72 19.84
C THR A 707 15.29 9.07 20.40
N ALA A 708 14.56 9.85 19.61
CA ALA A 708 13.76 10.89 20.21
C ALA A 708 12.54 10.24 20.84
N TYR A 709 12.42 10.51 22.12
CA TYR A 709 11.16 10.48 22.80
C TYR A 709 10.53 11.85 22.67
N ILE A 710 9.34 11.92 22.12
CA ILE A 710 8.58 13.14 22.01
C ILE A 710 7.44 13.08 23.02
N LEU A 711 7.34 14.10 23.86
CA LEU A 711 6.28 14.18 24.85
C LEU A 711 5.10 14.93 24.27
N TYR A 712 3.92 14.35 24.46
CA TYR A 712 2.65 14.94 24.09
C TYR A 712 1.66 14.89 25.25
N GLU A 713 0.62 15.70 25.18
CA GLU A 713 -0.51 15.62 26.11
C GLU A 713 -1.11 14.19 26.06
N PHE A 714 -1.38 13.59 27.22
CA PHE A 714 -2.03 12.28 27.28
C PHE A 714 -3.51 12.40 26.90
N ILE A 715 -3.97 11.49 26.03
CA ILE A 715 -5.34 11.47 25.53
C ILE A 715 -6.00 10.18 26.01
N SER A 716 -6.90 10.30 26.99
CA SER A 716 -7.48 9.13 27.66
C SER A 716 -8.37 8.25 26.78
N ASN A 717 -8.90 8.79 25.68
CA ASN A 717 -9.88 8.07 24.84
C ASN A 717 -9.24 7.26 23.71
N GLY A 718 -7.91 7.20 23.64
CA GLY A 718 -7.20 6.42 22.62
C GLY A 718 -7.29 7.00 21.21
N SER A 719 -7.03 6.14 20.21
CA SER A 719 -7.12 6.49 18.80
C SER A 719 -8.55 6.34 18.27
N LEU A 720 -8.82 6.93 17.10
CA LEU A 720 -10.09 6.74 16.41
C LEU A 720 -10.34 5.27 16.07
N PHE A 721 -9.29 4.50 15.77
CA PHE A 721 -9.39 3.05 15.55
C PHE A 721 -9.91 2.32 16.80
N ASP A 722 -9.40 2.66 17.99
CA ASP A 722 -9.77 2.01 19.24
C ASP A 722 -11.23 2.27 19.60
N VAL A 723 -11.72 3.49 19.33
CA VAL A 723 -13.11 3.88 19.60
C VAL A 723 -14.09 3.34 18.56
N LEU A 724 -13.69 3.22 17.28
CA LEU A 724 -14.59 2.69 16.24
C LEU A 724 -14.63 1.15 16.22
N HIS A 725 -13.49 0.48 16.45
CA HIS A 725 -13.33 -0.95 16.17
C HIS A 725 -12.80 -1.76 17.36
N GLY A 726 -12.34 -1.11 18.42
CA GLY A 726 -11.84 -1.77 19.63
C GLY A 726 -12.95 -2.23 20.56
N SER A 727 -12.57 -2.92 21.64
CA SER A 727 -13.50 -3.43 22.67
C SER A 727 -13.89 -2.39 23.72
N MET A 728 -13.81 -1.10 23.40
CA MET A 728 -14.21 -0.05 24.35
C MET A 728 -15.74 0.12 24.29
N ASP A 729 -16.41 0.22 25.44
CA ASP A 729 -17.87 0.46 25.55
C ASP A 729 -18.29 1.89 25.12
N LEU A 730 -17.46 2.58 24.33
CA LEU A 730 -17.68 3.95 23.86
C LEU A 730 -18.29 3.92 22.46
N THR A 731 -19.57 4.30 22.34
CA THR A 731 -20.25 4.41 21.05
C THR A 731 -20.23 5.85 20.56
N LEU A 732 -19.69 6.10 19.36
CA LEU A 732 -19.69 7.42 18.74
C LEU A 732 -21.02 7.71 18.07
N ASP A 733 -21.76 8.71 18.56
CA ASP A 733 -22.92 9.26 17.85
C ASP A 733 -22.50 10.03 16.59
N TRP A 734 -23.48 10.37 15.75
CA TRP A 734 -23.17 11.08 14.50
C TRP A 734 -22.50 12.43 14.73
N ALA A 735 -22.95 13.20 15.72
CA ALA A 735 -22.40 14.52 16.01
C ALA A 735 -20.91 14.43 16.34
N SER A 736 -20.50 13.38 17.05
CA SER A 736 -19.11 13.07 17.38
C SER A 736 -18.33 12.65 16.14
N ARG A 737 -18.84 11.69 15.35
CA ARG A 737 -18.18 11.27 14.09
C ARG A 737 -18.00 12.42 13.09
N TYR A 738 -18.99 13.30 12.99
CA TYR A 738 -18.94 14.49 12.15
C TYR A 738 -17.90 15.50 12.63
N SER A 739 -17.87 15.77 13.95
CA SER A 739 -16.86 16.66 14.55
C SER A 739 -15.45 16.13 14.33
N ILE A 740 -15.27 14.80 14.41
CA ILE A 740 -14.00 14.12 14.09
C ILE A 740 -13.63 14.32 12.61
N ALA A 741 -14.55 14.08 11.68
CA ALA A 741 -14.31 14.29 10.24
C ALA A 741 -13.87 15.74 9.94
N VAL A 742 -14.57 16.73 10.50
CA VAL A 742 -14.26 18.15 10.33
C VAL A 742 -12.91 18.50 10.95
N GLY A 743 -12.64 18.05 12.18
CA GLY A 743 -11.40 18.35 12.88
C GLY A 743 -10.17 17.76 12.19
N VAL A 744 -10.24 16.49 11.73
CA VAL A 744 -9.14 15.89 10.97
C VAL A 744 -8.90 16.65 9.65
N ALA A 745 -9.97 17.07 8.95
CA ALA A 745 -9.83 17.89 7.75
C ALA A 745 -9.27 19.29 8.01
N GLN A 746 -9.58 19.90 9.16
CA GLN A 746 -8.99 21.17 9.62
C GLN A 746 -7.49 21.01 9.86
N GLY A 747 -7.08 19.95 10.55
CA GLY A 747 -5.67 19.63 10.78
C GLY A 747 -4.91 19.42 9.48
N LEU A 748 -5.39 18.55 8.60
CA LEU A 748 -4.74 18.27 7.31
C LEU A 748 -4.73 19.48 6.38
N SER A 749 -5.79 20.30 6.35
CA SER A 749 -5.81 21.53 5.56
C SER A 749 -4.79 22.55 6.07
N PHE A 750 -4.54 22.61 7.38
CA PHE A 750 -3.51 23.44 7.98
C PHE A 750 -2.11 22.93 7.61
N LEU A 751 -1.86 21.62 7.74
CA LEU A 751 -0.58 20.97 7.41
C LEU A 751 -0.21 21.11 5.92
N HIS A 752 -1.15 20.88 5.00
CA HIS A 752 -0.92 21.07 3.56
C HIS A 752 -0.72 22.55 3.18
N GLY A 753 -1.24 23.48 3.98
CA GLY A 753 -1.16 24.92 3.75
C GLY A 753 0.05 25.60 4.41
N PHE A 754 0.97 24.84 5.01
CA PHE A 754 2.10 25.37 5.74
C PHE A 754 3.06 26.15 4.82
N ALA A 755 3.30 27.42 5.16
CA ALA A 755 3.86 28.43 4.23
C ALA A 755 5.28 28.14 3.72
N SER A 756 6.08 27.32 4.44
CA SER A 756 7.44 26.95 4.03
C SER A 756 7.49 25.72 3.12
N SER A 757 6.63 24.73 3.37
CA SER A 757 6.43 23.52 2.57
C SER A 757 5.24 22.74 3.15
N PRO A 758 4.39 22.09 2.33
CA PRO A 758 3.36 21.21 2.84
C PRO A 758 3.93 20.12 3.78
N ILE A 759 3.27 19.90 4.92
CA ILE A 759 3.57 18.80 5.83
C ILE A 759 2.74 17.58 5.37
N LEU A 760 3.41 16.58 4.79
CA LEU A 760 2.79 15.35 4.30
C LEU A 760 3.00 14.19 5.28
N LEU A 761 1.94 13.46 5.58
CA LEU A 761 1.99 12.33 6.52
C LEU A 761 2.37 11.04 5.79
N LEU A 762 3.38 10.33 6.28
CA LEU A 762 3.83 9.05 5.71
C LEU A 762 2.84 7.92 5.94
N ASP A 763 2.12 7.98 7.05
CA ASP A 763 1.14 6.98 7.46
C ASP A 763 -0.06 7.65 8.12
N LEU A 764 -1.06 7.96 7.30
CA LEU A 764 -2.32 8.54 7.75
C LEU A 764 -3.38 7.44 7.82
N SER A 765 -3.83 7.09 9.03
CA SER A 765 -4.86 6.07 9.28
C SER A 765 -5.69 6.41 10.51
N SER A 766 -6.76 5.66 10.79
CA SER A 766 -7.54 5.86 12.02
C SER A 766 -6.74 5.60 13.30
N LYS A 767 -5.61 4.88 13.23
CA LYS A 767 -4.66 4.69 14.34
C LYS A 767 -3.78 5.91 14.62
N SER A 768 -3.60 6.81 13.64
CA SER A 768 -2.81 8.04 13.77
C SER A 768 -3.66 9.26 14.16
N ILE A 769 -4.96 9.08 14.39
CA ILE A 769 -5.89 10.13 14.86
C ILE A 769 -6.22 9.89 16.32
N MET A 770 -5.79 10.79 17.21
CA MET A 770 -6.04 10.69 18.65
C MET A 770 -7.27 11.51 19.06
N LEU A 771 -8.06 11.06 20.04
CA LEU A 771 -9.33 11.71 20.41
C LEU A 771 -9.29 12.38 21.79
N LYS A 772 -8.94 13.67 21.85
CA LYS A 772 -8.91 14.44 23.12
C LYS A 772 -10.25 14.39 23.86
N SER A 773 -11.32 14.48 23.08
CA SER A 773 -12.68 14.12 23.46
C SER A 773 -13.34 13.41 22.27
N LEU A 774 -14.55 12.88 22.44
CA LEU A 774 -15.30 12.25 21.34
C LEU A 774 -15.59 13.23 20.17
N LYS A 775 -15.35 14.53 20.34
CA LYS A 775 -15.57 15.58 19.33
C LYS A 775 -14.29 16.31 18.90
N GLU A 776 -13.15 15.99 19.49
CA GLU A 776 -11.90 16.75 19.30
C GLU A 776 -10.77 15.82 18.84
N PRO A 777 -10.63 15.63 17.52
CA PRO A 777 -9.56 14.82 16.96
C PRO A 777 -8.26 15.63 16.87
N LEU A 778 -7.16 14.93 17.04
CA LEU A 778 -5.80 15.42 16.86
C LEU A 778 -5.08 14.54 15.85
N VAL A 779 -4.62 15.15 14.75
CA VAL A 779 -3.79 14.49 13.74
C VAL A 779 -2.38 14.33 14.30
N GLY A 780 -1.96 13.08 14.51
CA GLY A 780 -0.63 12.72 15.01
C GLY A 780 0.39 12.46 13.90
N ASP A 781 1.59 12.01 14.31
CA ASP A 781 2.68 11.55 13.44
C ASP A 781 3.22 12.60 12.43
N ILE A 782 3.04 13.89 12.72
CA ILE A 782 3.46 15.01 11.86
C ILE A 782 4.99 15.15 11.75
N GLU A 783 5.73 14.63 12.72
CA GLU A 783 7.19 14.68 12.79
C GLU A 783 7.90 13.84 11.73
N HIS A 784 7.16 13.00 11.00
CA HIS A 784 7.69 12.17 9.92
C HIS A 784 7.77 12.90 8.55
N TYR A 785 7.26 14.12 8.42
CA TYR A 785 6.95 14.73 7.10
C TYR A 785 8.13 15.12 6.21
N LYS A 786 9.35 15.26 6.77
CA LYS A 786 10.57 15.63 6.03
C LYS A 786 11.53 14.47 5.80
N VAL A 787 11.11 13.27 6.19
CA VAL A 787 11.90 12.04 6.01
C VAL A 787 11.94 11.62 4.52
N ILE A 788 11.15 12.23 3.63
CA ILE A 788 11.12 11.96 2.17
C ILE A 788 10.94 13.26 1.39
N ASP A 789 11.87 13.61 0.50
CA ASP A 789 11.73 14.70 -0.49
C ASP A 789 11.28 14.10 -1.85
N PRO A 790 10.02 14.34 -2.29
CA PRO A 790 9.50 13.80 -3.55
C PRO A 790 10.15 14.40 -4.80
N SER A 791 10.85 15.54 -4.70
CA SER A 791 11.59 16.16 -5.82
C SER A 791 12.98 15.55 -6.03
N LYS A 792 13.43 14.73 -5.07
CA LYS A 792 14.76 14.11 -5.03
C LYS A 792 14.62 12.64 -4.67
N SER A 793 13.82 11.88 -5.43
CA SER A 793 13.63 10.44 -5.24
C SER A 793 14.96 9.67 -5.24
N THR A 794 15.56 9.58 -4.05
CA THR A 794 16.54 8.58 -3.59
C THR A 794 16.14 8.06 -2.20
N GLY A 795 14.88 8.31 -1.79
CA GLY A 795 14.30 7.80 -0.56
C GLY A 795 14.07 6.31 -0.68
N ASN A 796 14.87 5.57 0.06
CA ASN A 796 15.05 4.16 -0.09
C ASN A 796 13.91 3.32 0.53
N PHE A 797 12.89 3.05 -0.27
CA PHE A 797 11.75 2.21 0.10
C PHE A 797 11.89 0.80 -0.48
N SER A 798 12.12 -0.20 0.38
CA SER A 798 11.86 -1.61 0.07
C SER A 798 10.36 -1.97 0.18
N ALA A 799 9.51 -1.05 0.64
CA ALA A 799 8.06 -1.22 0.79
C ALA A 799 7.31 0.13 0.66
N VAL A 800 6.09 0.09 0.12
CA VAL A 800 5.21 1.26 -0.11
C VAL A 800 4.87 1.98 1.20
N ALA A 801 4.84 3.31 1.20
CA ALA A 801 4.46 4.13 2.36
C ALA A 801 2.95 4.03 2.67
N GLY A 802 2.60 3.97 3.97
CA GLY A 802 1.22 3.91 4.48
C GLY A 802 0.79 2.55 5.05
N SER A 803 -0.28 2.57 5.85
CA SER A 803 -0.95 1.39 6.41
C SER A 803 -1.86 0.69 5.40
N VAL A 804 -1.88 -0.65 5.43
CA VAL A 804 -2.71 -1.50 4.56
C VAL A 804 -4.18 -1.05 4.61
N GLY A 805 -4.78 -0.84 3.43
CA GLY A 805 -6.14 -0.29 3.28
C GLY A 805 -6.21 1.23 3.14
N TYR A 806 -5.18 1.97 3.55
CA TYR A 806 -5.07 3.44 3.43
C TYR A 806 -4.08 3.87 2.33
N ILE A 807 -3.31 2.93 1.77
CA ILE A 807 -2.30 3.16 0.74
C ILE A 807 -2.99 3.57 -0.58
N PRO A 808 -2.69 4.76 -1.12
CA PRO A 808 -3.18 5.18 -2.43
C PRO A 808 -2.64 4.25 -3.54
N PRO A 809 -3.45 3.88 -4.54
CA PRO A 809 -3.02 3.00 -5.62
C PRO A 809 -1.75 3.48 -6.34
N GLU A 810 -1.55 4.79 -6.42
CA GLU A 810 -0.39 5.39 -7.08
C GLU A 810 0.94 5.26 -6.34
N TYR A 811 0.91 5.01 -5.03
CA TYR A 811 2.16 4.85 -4.28
C TYR A 811 2.88 3.55 -4.67
N ALA A 812 2.16 2.55 -5.20
CA ALA A 812 2.74 1.31 -5.68
C ALA A 812 3.64 1.46 -6.93
N TYR A 813 3.46 2.52 -7.73
CA TYR A 813 4.26 2.78 -8.93
C TYR A 813 5.05 4.09 -8.90
N THR A 814 4.64 5.07 -8.09
CA THR A 814 5.39 6.33 -7.94
C THR A 814 6.39 6.30 -6.80
N MET A 815 6.17 5.47 -5.78
CA MET A 815 6.92 5.46 -4.51
C MET A 815 7.01 6.85 -3.83
N THR A 816 6.13 7.79 -4.19
CA THR A 816 6.18 9.19 -3.72
C THR A 816 4.97 9.52 -2.87
N VAL A 817 5.18 10.09 -1.69
CA VAL A 817 4.09 10.63 -0.85
C VAL A 817 3.63 11.98 -1.42
N THR A 818 2.33 12.14 -1.63
CA THR A 818 1.75 13.35 -2.23
C THR A 818 0.58 13.89 -1.40
N MET A 819 0.24 15.17 -1.59
CA MET A 819 -0.99 15.74 -1.02
C MET A 819 -2.24 14.97 -1.45
N ALA A 820 -2.28 14.52 -2.71
CA ALA A 820 -3.40 13.72 -3.22
C ALA A 820 -3.47 12.34 -2.56
N GLY A 821 -2.33 11.75 -2.20
CA GLY A 821 -2.28 10.52 -1.42
C GLY A 821 -2.78 10.68 0.00
N ASN A 822 -2.43 11.76 0.72
CA ASN A 822 -3.02 12.05 2.04
C ASN A 822 -4.54 12.32 1.96
N VAL A 823 -5.02 12.93 0.87
CA VAL A 823 -6.47 13.07 0.63
C VAL A 823 -7.14 11.70 0.50
N TYR A 824 -6.52 10.74 -0.20
CA TYR A 824 -7.03 9.38 -0.30
C TYR A 824 -7.12 8.70 1.07
N SER A 825 -6.04 8.71 1.85
CA SER A 825 -6.04 8.09 3.18
C SER A 825 -7.07 8.73 4.12
N PHE A 826 -7.28 10.06 4.03
CA PHE A 826 -8.36 10.75 4.73
C PHE A 826 -9.75 10.29 4.25
N GLY A 827 -9.92 10.06 2.96
CA GLY A 827 -11.13 9.49 2.40
C GLY A 827 -11.47 8.13 3.00
N VAL A 828 -10.47 7.27 3.24
CA VAL A 828 -10.68 5.98 3.94
C VAL A 828 -11.15 6.19 5.38
N ILE A 829 -10.56 7.14 6.11
CA ILE A 829 -10.99 7.49 7.48
C ILE A 829 -12.45 7.96 7.52
N LEU A 830 -12.88 8.75 6.52
CA LEU A 830 -14.29 9.14 6.39
C LEU A 830 -15.20 7.92 6.20
N LEU A 831 -14.78 6.94 5.39
CA LEU A 831 -15.54 5.71 5.20
C LEU A 831 -15.67 4.91 6.49
N GLU A 832 -14.62 4.82 7.31
CA GLU A 832 -14.70 4.16 8.62
C GLU A 832 -15.70 4.86 9.55
N LEU A 833 -15.67 6.20 9.61
CA LEU A 833 -16.63 6.99 10.39
C LEU A 833 -18.07 6.80 9.91
N LEU A 834 -18.29 6.65 8.61
CA LEU A 834 -19.62 6.47 8.04
C LEU A 834 -20.17 5.06 8.25
N THR A 835 -19.31 4.05 8.17
CA THR A 835 -19.69 2.63 8.10
C THR A 835 -19.57 1.91 9.44
N GLY A 836 -18.71 2.40 10.34
CA GLY A 836 -18.28 1.66 11.52
C GLY A 836 -17.45 0.40 11.19
N LYS A 837 -16.96 0.25 9.95
CA LYS A 837 -16.15 -0.90 9.51
C LYS A 837 -14.67 -0.55 9.43
N PRO A 838 -13.75 -1.48 9.75
CA PRO A 838 -12.32 -1.27 9.56
C PRO A 838 -11.93 -1.09 8.09
N ALA A 839 -10.81 -0.42 7.83
CA ALA A 839 -10.28 -0.19 6.48
C ALA A 839 -9.99 -1.47 5.66
N VAL A 840 -9.83 -2.62 6.33
CA VAL A 840 -9.79 -3.95 5.71
C VAL A 840 -10.57 -4.92 6.58
N THR A 841 -11.52 -5.65 5.99
CA THR A 841 -12.32 -6.70 6.66
C THR A 841 -12.26 -7.97 5.82
N GLU A 842 -11.86 -9.10 6.40
CA GLU A 842 -11.79 -10.42 5.72
C GLU A 842 -11.01 -10.39 4.39
N GLY A 843 -9.91 -9.63 4.34
CA GLY A 843 -9.08 -9.50 3.13
C GLY A 843 -9.66 -8.56 2.05
N THR A 844 -10.80 -7.91 2.30
CA THR A 844 -11.40 -6.91 1.40
C THR A 844 -11.16 -5.50 1.95
N GLU A 845 -10.61 -4.62 1.13
CA GLU A 845 -10.47 -3.19 1.47
C GLU A 845 -11.84 -2.51 1.58
N LEU A 846 -11.99 -1.65 2.58
CA LEU A 846 -13.22 -0.89 2.83
C LEU A 846 -13.60 -0.03 1.63
N VAL A 847 -12.62 0.58 0.97
CA VAL A 847 -12.84 1.34 -0.28
C VAL A 847 -13.52 0.45 -1.32
N LYS A 848 -12.98 -0.75 -1.56
CA LYS A 848 -13.56 -1.73 -2.50
C LYS A 848 -14.95 -2.19 -2.03
N TRP A 849 -15.15 -2.41 -0.74
CA TRP A 849 -16.46 -2.78 -0.19
C TRP A 849 -17.50 -1.66 -0.35
N VAL A 850 -17.13 -0.41 -0.11
CA VAL A 850 -18.01 0.77 -0.31
C VAL A 850 -18.33 0.95 -1.79
N TRP A 851 -17.36 0.78 -2.69
CA TRP A 851 -17.62 0.81 -4.13
C TRP A 851 -18.54 -0.33 -4.58
N ARG A 852 -18.40 -1.54 -4.01
CA ARG A 852 -19.28 -2.70 -4.27
C ARG A 852 -20.71 -2.57 -3.72
N ASN A 853 -20.94 -1.70 -2.73
CA ASN A 853 -22.24 -1.48 -2.09
C ASN A 853 -22.79 -0.08 -2.34
N SER A 854 -22.24 0.63 -3.30
CA SER A 854 -22.54 2.04 -3.59
C SER A 854 -24.02 2.30 -3.90
N THR A 855 -24.75 1.26 -4.32
CA THR A 855 -26.22 1.15 -4.59
C THR A 855 -27.10 1.50 -3.44
N ASN A 856 -26.70 1.03 -2.27
CA ASN A 856 -27.51 1.05 -1.09
C ASN A 856 -26.73 1.85 -0.06
N GLN A 857 -26.77 3.17 -0.24
CA GLN A 857 -26.04 4.09 0.63
C GLN A 857 -26.43 3.86 2.10
N ASP A 858 -27.68 3.49 2.39
CA ASP A 858 -28.14 3.15 3.74
C ASP A 858 -27.55 1.86 4.30
N TYR A 859 -27.18 0.92 3.44
CA TYR A 859 -26.45 -0.30 3.82
C TYR A 859 -24.96 -0.04 4.05
N ILE A 860 -24.42 1.01 3.43
CA ILE A 860 -23.06 1.48 3.70
C ILE A 860 -23.01 2.17 5.06
N LEU A 861 -23.98 3.04 5.35
CA LEU A 861 -24.00 3.77 6.61
C LEU A 861 -24.18 2.82 7.80
N ASP A 862 -23.55 3.20 8.92
CA ASP A 862 -23.81 2.58 10.20
C ASP A 862 -25.31 2.69 10.54
N PHE A 863 -25.99 1.55 10.48
CA PHE A 863 -27.44 1.46 10.63
C PHE A 863 -27.94 1.99 11.98
N ASN A 864 -27.13 1.87 13.04
CA ASN A 864 -27.53 2.35 14.36
C ASN A 864 -27.54 3.87 14.45
N ILE A 865 -26.72 4.53 13.64
CA ILE A 865 -26.58 5.99 13.64
C ILE A 865 -27.49 6.63 12.59
N SER A 866 -27.55 6.05 11.39
CA SER A 866 -28.34 6.60 10.29
C SER A 866 -29.84 6.66 10.59
N ARG A 867 -30.36 5.80 11.47
CA ARG A 867 -31.78 5.80 11.89
C ARG A 867 -32.14 6.80 13.00
N THR A 868 -31.17 7.52 13.57
CA THR A 868 -31.42 8.45 14.69
C THR A 868 -32.28 9.65 14.29
N SER A 869 -32.09 10.18 13.07
CA SER A 869 -32.97 11.18 12.47
C SER A 869 -32.71 11.29 10.96
N GLN A 870 -33.69 11.84 10.23
CA GLN A 870 -33.54 12.08 8.78
C GLN A 870 -32.42 13.11 8.49
N ALA A 871 -32.21 14.09 9.37
CA ALA A 871 -31.15 15.08 9.21
C ALA A 871 -29.75 14.45 9.36
N VAL A 872 -29.57 13.59 10.36
CA VAL A 872 -28.33 12.81 10.55
C VAL A 872 -28.04 11.96 9.31
N ARG A 873 -29.05 11.23 8.83
CA ARG A 873 -28.92 10.40 7.62
C ARG A 873 -28.49 11.22 6.41
N ASN A 874 -29.14 12.35 6.14
CA ASN A 874 -28.82 13.20 4.99
C ASN A 874 -27.39 13.73 5.07
N GLN A 875 -26.96 14.15 6.26
CA GLN A 875 -25.60 14.62 6.48
C GLN A 875 -24.56 13.49 6.32
N MET A 876 -24.86 12.28 6.78
CA MET A 876 -24.03 11.09 6.56
C MET A 876 -23.83 10.81 5.06
N LEU A 877 -24.91 10.88 4.27
CA LEU A 877 -24.86 10.69 2.83
C LEU A 877 -24.04 11.78 2.13
N ALA A 878 -24.19 13.04 2.54
CA ALA A 878 -23.37 14.13 2.02
C ALA A 878 -21.87 13.90 2.26
N ILE A 879 -21.50 13.34 3.41
CA ILE A 879 -20.09 13.05 3.74
C ILE A 879 -19.58 11.80 3.03
N LEU A 880 -20.44 10.81 2.76
CA LEU A 880 -20.10 9.66 1.93
C LEU A 880 -19.65 10.07 0.54
N GLU A 881 -20.31 11.07 -0.07
CA GLU A 881 -19.88 11.60 -1.37
C GLU A 881 -18.53 12.32 -1.28
N ILE A 882 -18.28 13.07 -0.21
CA ILE A 882 -16.97 13.69 0.02
C ILE A 882 -15.89 12.60 0.14
N ALA A 883 -16.17 11.53 0.89
CA ALA A 883 -15.27 10.40 1.08
C ALA A 883 -14.92 9.70 -0.25
N ARG A 884 -15.92 9.48 -1.12
CA ARG A 884 -15.73 8.86 -2.44
C ARG A 884 -14.81 9.67 -3.36
N VAL A 885 -15.01 10.99 -3.41
CA VAL A 885 -14.13 11.86 -4.22
C VAL A 885 -12.71 11.84 -3.65
N CYS A 886 -12.56 11.80 -2.33
CA CYS A 886 -11.24 11.66 -1.69
C CYS A 886 -10.54 10.35 -2.07
N VAL A 887 -11.25 9.20 -2.13
CA VAL A 887 -10.68 7.88 -2.48
C VAL A 887 -10.64 7.58 -3.99
N GLY A 888 -10.75 8.60 -4.85
CA GLY A 888 -10.70 8.44 -6.30
C GLY A 888 -9.39 7.78 -6.78
N THR A 889 -9.44 6.98 -7.85
CA THR A 889 -8.27 6.26 -8.36
C THR A 889 -7.24 7.16 -9.04
N SER A 890 -7.68 8.27 -9.67
CA SER A 890 -6.79 9.27 -10.26
C SER A 890 -6.38 10.30 -9.19
N PRO A 891 -5.07 10.50 -8.94
CA PRO A 891 -4.58 11.50 -7.98
C PRO A 891 -4.98 12.93 -8.35
N GLU A 892 -5.05 13.25 -9.66
CA GLU A 892 -5.37 14.58 -10.17
C GLU A 892 -6.84 14.96 -9.93
N SER A 893 -7.71 13.96 -9.84
CA SER A 893 -9.15 14.14 -9.60
C SER A 893 -9.49 14.43 -8.14
N ARG A 894 -8.55 14.18 -7.21
CA ARG A 894 -8.80 14.34 -5.77
C ARG A 894 -8.75 15.82 -5.34
N PRO A 895 -9.72 16.31 -4.54
CA PRO A 895 -9.75 17.68 -4.08
C PRO A 895 -8.61 17.99 -3.12
N LYS A 896 -8.13 19.23 -3.13
CA LYS A 896 -7.21 19.70 -2.07
C LYS A 896 -7.92 19.67 -0.71
N MET A 897 -7.20 19.39 0.38
CA MET A 897 -7.79 19.33 1.73
C MET A 897 -8.55 20.59 2.15
N LYS A 898 -8.14 21.78 1.70
CA LYS A 898 -8.90 23.03 1.90
C LYS A 898 -10.29 22.99 1.26
N SER A 899 -10.42 22.35 0.09
CA SER A 899 -11.70 22.13 -0.57
C SER A 899 -12.53 21.08 0.17
N VAL A 900 -11.90 19.97 0.60
CA VAL A 900 -12.54 18.92 1.39
C VAL A 900 -13.12 19.48 2.69
N LEU A 901 -12.36 20.29 3.42
CA LEU A 901 -12.84 20.97 4.62
C LEU A 901 -14.06 21.87 4.33
N ARG A 902 -14.01 22.64 3.25
CA ARG A 902 -15.16 23.46 2.84
C ARG A 902 -16.36 22.62 2.45
N MET A 903 -16.15 21.44 1.86
CA MET A 903 -17.22 20.51 1.54
C MET A 903 -17.85 19.96 2.82
N LEU A 904 -17.04 19.54 3.80
CA LEU A 904 -17.51 19.04 5.09
C LEU A 904 -18.30 20.11 5.85
N LEU A 905 -17.79 21.35 5.98
CA LEU A 905 -18.49 22.44 6.68
C LEU A 905 -19.83 22.83 6.04
N ASN A 906 -20.02 22.50 4.76
CA ASN A 906 -21.26 22.76 4.02
C ASN A 906 -22.13 21.50 3.86
N ALA A 907 -21.73 20.35 4.43
CA ALA A 907 -22.53 19.13 4.45
C ALA A 907 -23.70 19.33 5.42
N ARG A 908 -24.90 19.49 4.85
CA ARG A 908 -26.16 19.69 5.56
C ARG A 908 -27.13 18.58 5.25
#